data_AF-A0A833TB19-F1
#
_entry.id   AF-A0A833TB19-F1
#
_cell.length_a   1.000
_cell.length_b   1.000
_cell.length_c   1.000
_cell.angle_alpha   90.00
_cell.angle_beta   90.00
_cell.angle_gamma   90.00
#
_symmetry.space_group_name_H-M   'P 1'
#
loop_
_entity.id
_entity.type
_entity.pdbx_description
1 polymer ?
#
loop_
_entity_poly.entity_id
_entity_poly.type
_entity_poly.pdbx_seq_one_letter_code
_entity_poly.pdbx_strand_id
1 'polypeptide(L)'
;MPRRALTIASSASSALMVEDEVIRWLSGQIDEAIGSVPLYEDPDFVAEVSSLYFDPNKLPDYVPQHSRESSGHVFWYRPTEFAADPDYFKSSAGCGDLREGLLNDAWLIGVFAAVALHPDNLIENLFVSESLQNFKQFGVFTCRFFKDDNWLPVTTDTRIPYSMELQSEDKVSNGGGSTFSPGSALYGSSVNRNEVFVLFLEKAYAKLHGSYQILDEKYGGGIGGSAGTSSGRILEAFLDCTGGSAHRVDLQHERVKQLQFDQATAGNPASSPSMLLWKQLLRYKKKKCILTTQLRQLSFNAQDVTAMGIVKNRQYVILHVTEVGLPSGQGGPNASREEVLRFVKLKTVWGRGMWKGEWANDDSKWEEHTQVEQAMHSDPRCEFSRSGHDGCFWMVWEDLLDTFTELFVVHVFQPDDRQYSVRGDWVGTTAAGAPVKVPLPAPVVPGDGNHASSGHSTRSKETLIDKTRWGWLHDADPNWHRNPQFKLTVPHESLSTGKGDTAVGKSVNGVLLSLTQRDFRLYGGDNYAINFVLLREKLTLATAASNDPPPAIWEFKRSHVVAEAHSYETSSAIDWSSAAPATPATPSISHPATPMAGVVSNAAAGLGTASGQPKSLPERELVKEGVTISPGSAYYLIPYTTNPKVEMEFFLRVVAPQPVRVERVPPIMSVIRTGRWRADDGTANSDTNTSNGGTSSTGEMANAGGPLLTLPLSASHVVGKENPAWCQNPQFWVRFAERSPRELRRLRKLLSSKAHVTIKVVLRKTSHRASLGTKSRQQREAAKDRANLVGITAVRATPTACTPSVAVGGSGSSAASQLRAHAKGQKTNFLGEIVDSPFTKAVTVSDNLIQGTKLRNNQREKTVADELDDDLEAPEQAEPGAVSGNIPTPKLVVKPTEWCRLSSYASPASACLFLRKVPKEWLLASDSPSSVNSSGGGGLLLVPTLGEAGAEGSFELQVDCDFPLLVDELPKGAGAVQSMPGEWTSAKSGGCHLHPDWRQNPKFYLQIQGVRPTKVRITLTRSEREWKSRCQRDSVGTMIGFYLLRGGSSKLVRPAEEGGANSNPIVINGRPWSETDFVPLHAVSSPPDLVLSAAAKGGFVIVPTTYEPGRLGKFVLSVQCDTEFTLTCDAE
;
A
#
# COMPACT_ATOMS: atom_id res chain seq x y z
N MET A 1 8.66 22.95 -7.29
CA MET A 1 7.29 23.32 -7.71
C MET A 1 6.60 23.93 -6.51
N PRO A 2 5.99 25.13 -6.65
CA PRO A 2 5.89 26.08 -5.55
C PRO A 2 4.80 25.76 -4.53
N ARG A 3 5.06 26.17 -3.29
CA ARG A 3 4.11 26.14 -2.17
C ARG A 3 2.98 27.13 -2.45
N ARG A 4 1.74 26.67 -2.60
CA ARG A 4 0.56 27.45 -2.21
C ARG A 4 0.05 26.85 -0.90
N ALA A 5 0.25 27.57 0.20
CA ALA A 5 -0.69 27.46 1.31
C ALA A 5 -2.03 27.99 0.78
N LEU A 6 -3.10 27.23 0.95
CA LEU A 6 -4.44 27.70 0.61
C LEU A 6 -4.83 28.76 1.64
N THR A 7 -4.65 30.03 1.28
CA THR A 7 -5.30 31.14 1.98
C THR A 7 -6.80 31.02 1.75
N ILE A 8 -7.52 30.71 2.83
CA ILE A 8 -8.97 30.49 2.89
C ILE A 8 -9.76 31.65 2.26
N ALA A 9 -9.20 32.86 2.28
CA ALA A 9 -9.73 34.08 1.66
C ALA A 9 -9.97 34.01 0.13
N SER A 10 -9.43 33.01 -0.59
CA SER A 10 -9.57 32.93 -2.06
C SER A 10 -10.86 32.27 -2.58
N SER A 11 -11.70 31.71 -1.70
CA SER A 11 -12.88 30.91 -2.12
C SER A 11 -14.22 31.65 -2.14
N ALA A 12 -14.42 32.69 -1.32
CA ALA A 12 -15.70 33.40 -1.22
C ALA A 12 -16.07 34.13 -2.53
N SER A 13 -15.11 34.89 -3.10
CA SER A 13 -15.32 35.60 -4.37
C SER A 13 -15.55 34.69 -5.58
N SER A 14 -15.15 33.41 -5.52
CA SER A 14 -15.50 32.42 -6.55
C SER A 14 -16.83 31.73 -6.28
N ALA A 15 -17.27 31.66 -5.02
CA ALA A 15 -18.50 30.98 -4.61
C ALA A 15 -19.76 31.79 -4.98
N LEU A 16 -19.70 33.13 -4.90
CA LEU A 16 -20.79 34.01 -5.31
C LEU A 16 -20.88 34.25 -6.83
N MET A 17 -19.92 33.81 -7.65
CA MET A 17 -19.89 34.13 -9.08
C MET A 17 -21.20 33.78 -9.81
N VAL A 18 -21.80 32.63 -9.47
CA VAL A 18 -23.07 32.19 -10.06
C VAL A 18 -24.25 33.04 -9.57
N GLU A 19 -24.30 33.37 -8.27
CA GLU A 19 -25.34 34.25 -7.70
C GLU A 19 -25.24 35.66 -8.29
N ASP A 20 -24.04 36.24 -8.36
CA ASP A 20 -23.78 37.55 -8.95
C ASP A 20 -24.10 37.59 -10.46
N GLU A 21 -23.91 36.48 -11.19
CA GLU A 21 -24.29 36.35 -12.59
C GLU A 21 -25.81 36.27 -12.76
N VAL A 22 -26.49 35.47 -11.93
CA VAL A 22 -27.96 35.40 -11.87
C VAL A 22 -28.55 36.77 -11.54
N ILE A 23 -28.08 37.45 -10.49
CA ILE A 23 -28.57 38.77 -10.07
C ILE A 23 -28.37 39.80 -11.19
N ARG A 24 -27.20 39.80 -11.85
CA ARG A 24 -26.89 40.71 -12.97
C ARG A 24 -27.77 40.44 -14.18
N TRP A 25 -28.04 39.17 -14.50
CA TRP A 25 -28.93 38.77 -15.59
C TRP A 25 -30.37 39.17 -15.31
N LEU A 26 -30.90 38.85 -14.12
CA LEU A 26 -32.24 39.23 -13.69
C LEU A 26 -32.41 40.76 -13.67
N SER A 27 -31.45 41.50 -13.13
CA SER A 27 -31.47 42.98 -13.09
C SER A 27 -31.53 43.62 -14.48
N GLY A 28 -31.16 42.90 -15.55
CA GLY A 28 -31.31 43.33 -16.94
C GLY A 28 -32.69 43.04 -17.56
N GLN A 29 -33.57 42.34 -16.86
CA GLN A 29 -34.91 41.91 -17.30
C GLN A 29 -36.04 42.62 -16.54
N ILE A 30 -35.87 43.89 -16.21
CA ILE A 30 -36.93 44.68 -15.56
C ILE A 30 -38.19 44.66 -16.43
N ASP A 31 -39.29 44.16 -15.89
CA ASP A 31 -40.58 44.19 -16.57
C ASP A 31 -41.14 45.62 -16.49
N GLU A 32 -41.11 46.35 -17.60
CA GLU A 32 -41.59 47.73 -17.70
C GLU A 32 -43.10 47.88 -17.37
N ALA A 33 -43.89 46.80 -17.41
CA ALA A 33 -45.32 46.83 -17.08
C ALA A 33 -45.61 46.63 -15.58
N ILE A 34 -44.72 45.96 -14.84
CA ILE A 34 -44.92 45.60 -13.42
C ILE A 34 -43.98 46.39 -12.49
N GLY A 35 -42.83 46.88 -13.00
CA GLY A 35 -41.83 47.58 -12.21
C GLY A 35 -41.03 46.68 -11.27
N SER A 36 -41.13 45.36 -11.44
CA SER A 36 -40.43 44.34 -10.65
C SER A 36 -39.48 43.52 -11.52
N VAL A 37 -38.43 42.99 -10.88
CA VAL A 37 -37.51 42.03 -11.50
C VAL A 37 -38.11 40.62 -11.44
N PRO A 38 -37.98 39.77 -12.47
CA PRO A 38 -38.30 38.35 -12.34
C PRO A 38 -37.48 37.68 -11.22
N LEU A 39 -38.04 36.63 -10.62
CA LEU A 39 -37.35 35.83 -9.61
C LEU A 39 -36.63 34.66 -10.27
N TYR A 40 -35.47 34.26 -9.71
CA TYR A 40 -34.68 33.13 -10.18
C TYR A 40 -35.46 31.82 -10.10
N GLU A 41 -35.30 30.99 -11.12
CA GLU A 41 -35.85 29.64 -11.24
C GLU A 41 -34.68 28.71 -11.51
N ASP A 42 -34.47 27.70 -10.68
CA ASP A 42 -33.30 26.82 -10.75
C ASP A 42 -33.45 25.78 -11.88
N PRO A 43 -32.65 25.85 -12.96
CA PRO A 43 -32.77 24.92 -14.08
C PRO A 43 -32.26 23.51 -13.75
N ASP A 44 -31.38 23.39 -12.75
CA ASP A 44 -30.76 22.11 -12.35
C ASP A 44 -31.55 21.40 -11.24
N PHE A 45 -32.45 22.11 -10.56
CA PHE A 45 -33.25 21.60 -9.44
C PHE A 45 -34.68 22.16 -9.47
N VAL A 46 -35.35 21.92 -10.60
CA VAL A 46 -36.67 22.46 -10.94
C VAL A 46 -37.75 22.20 -9.88
N ALA A 47 -38.75 23.06 -9.83
CA ALA A 47 -39.91 22.97 -8.94
C ALA A 47 -40.92 21.88 -9.37
N GLU A 48 -40.44 20.65 -9.59
CA GLU A 48 -41.21 19.50 -10.08
C GLU A 48 -40.96 18.22 -9.25
N VAL A 49 -41.71 17.16 -9.54
CA VAL A 49 -41.59 15.85 -8.87
C VAL A 49 -40.24 15.16 -9.04
N SER A 50 -39.45 15.53 -10.06
CA SER A 50 -38.09 15.05 -10.32
C SER A 50 -37.09 15.47 -9.22
N SER A 51 -37.23 16.67 -8.68
CA SER A 51 -36.44 17.17 -7.54
C SER A 51 -36.86 16.52 -6.21
N LEU A 52 -38.06 15.96 -6.14
CA LEU A 52 -38.58 15.29 -4.94
C LEU A 52 -38.18 13.82 -4.87
N TYR A 53 -38.18 13.10 -6.00
CA TYR A 53 -38.10 11.62 -6.05
C TYR A 53 -37.15 11.09 -7.14
N PHE A 54 -36.51 9.95 -6.88
CA PHE A 54 -35.61 9.29 -7.85
C PHE A 54 -36.32 8.84 -9.14
N ASP A 55 -37.56 8.38 -9.00
CA ASP A 55 -38.42 7.96 -10.11
C ASP A 55 -39.84 8.46 -9.82
N PRO A 56 -40.32 9.49 -10.54
CA PRO A 56 -41.68 10.02 -10.39
C PRO A 56 -42.80 8.97 -10.56
N ASN A 57 -42.53 7.85 -11.22
CA ASN A 57 -43.49 6.76 -11.42
C ASN A 57 -43.55 5.78 -10.22
N LYS A 58 -42.61 5.89 -9.27
CA LYS A 58 -42.44 4.96 -8.16
C LYS A 58 -42.31 5.69 -6.82
N LEU A 59 -43.40 6.33 -6.41
CA LEU A 59 -43.47 7.16 -5.22
C LEU A 59 -43.16 6.38 -3.91
N PRO A 60 -42.34 6.95 -3.00
CA PRO A 60 -41.99 6.34 -1.71
C PRO A 60 -43.16 6.09 -0.75
N ASP A 61 -42.97 5.18 0.20
CA ASP A 61 -44.00 4.73 1.15
C ASP A 61 -44.46 5.82 2.15
N TYR A 62 -43.65 6.86 2.36
CA TYR A 62 -44.02 8.03 3.16
C TYR A 62 -44.98 9.00 2.43
N VAL A 63 -45.12 8.86 1.10
CA VAL A 63 -46.07 9.69 0.32
C VAL A 63 -47.49 9.14 0.53
N PRO A 64 -48.42 9.93 1.12
CA PRO A 64 -49.75 9.45 1.48
C PRO A 64 -50.53 8.91 0.29
N GLN A 65 -51.33 7.86 0.50
CA GLN A 65 -52.01 7.14 -0.60
C GLN A 65 -52.98 8.03 -1.38
N HIS A 66 -53.71 8.94 -0.72
CA HIS A 66 -54.59 9.90 -1.37
C HIS A 66 -53.83 10.85 -2.32
N SER A 67 -52.62 11.25 -1.94
CA SER A 67 -51.73 12.10 -2.76
C SER A 67 -51.08 11.35 -3.94
N ARG A 68 -51.32 10.03 -4.11
CA ARG A 68 -50.81 9.22 -5.24
C ARG A 68 -51.81 9.10 -6.40
N GLU A 69 -53.11 9.28 -6.13
CA GLU A 69 -54.18 9.05 -7.12
C GLU A 69 -54.55 10.31 -7.90
N SER A 70 -54.15 11.49 -7.40
CA SER A 70 -54.29 12.79 -8.07
C SER A 70 -52.93 13.46 -8.19
N SER A 71 -52.51 13.80 -9.41
CA SER A 71 -51.18 14.36 -9.70
C SER A 71 -51.06 15.85 -9.35
N GLY A 72 -51.36 16.23 -8.10
CA GLY A 72 -51.19 17.61 -7.62
C GLY A 72 -51.75 17.92 -6.23
N HIS A 73 -50.94 17.73 -5.18
CA HIS A 73 -51.15 18.35 -3.85
C HIS A 73 -49.85 18.89 -3.20
N VAL A 74 -48.71 18.82 -3.91
CA VAL A 74 -47.47 19.54 -3.54
C VAL A 74 -47.37 20.80 -4.38
N PHE A 75 -47.39 21.94 -3.72
CA PHE A 75 -47.17 23.26 -4.30
C PHE A 75 -45.72 23.69 -4.02
N TRP A 76 -45.20 24.62 -4.81
CA TRP A 76 -43.87 25.18 -4.62
C TRP A 76 -44.00 26.68 -4.36
N TYR A 77 -43.93 27.08 -3.08
CA TYR A 77 -44.07 28.46 -2.65
C TYR A 77 -42.74 29.01 -2.15
N ARG A 78 -42.51 30.30 -2.35
CA ARG A 78 -41.40 31.06 -1.76
C ARG A 78 -41.80 31.52 -0.36
N PRO A 79 -40.86 31.71 0.58
CA PRO A 79 -41.17 32.15 1.94
C PRO A 79 -42.03 33.41 2.04
N THR A 80 -41.88 34.35 1.11
CA THR A 80 -42.68 35.59 1.03
C THR A 80 -44.17 35.35 0.72
N GLU A 81 -44.56 34.14 0.30
CA GLU A 81 -45.94 33.77 -0.01
C GLU A 81 -46.66 33.12 1.19
N PHE A 82 -45.92 32.59 2.17
CA PHE A 82 -46.49 31.87 3.34
C PHE A 82 -46.01 32.37 4.72
N ALA A 83 -45.07 33.31 4.77
CA ALA A 83 -44.56 33.95 5.99
C ALA A 83 -44.56 35.48 5.85
N ALA A 84 -44.79 36.18 6.96
CA ALA A 84 -45.00 37.63 6.97
C ALA A 84 -43.68 38.44 6.93
N ASP A 85 -42.63 37.95 7.58
CA ASP A 85 -41.28 38.52 7.52
C ASP A 85 -40.22 37.39 7.51
N PRO A 86 -40.08 36.65 6.39
CA PRO A 86 -39.13 35.56 6.29
C PRO A 86 -37.68 36.06 6.38
N ASP A 87 -36.86 35.32 7.13
CA ASP A 87 -35.48 35.64 7.45
C ASP A 87 -34.73 34.34 7.74
N TYR A 88 -33.40 34.32 7.59
CA TYR A 88 -32.63 33.09 7.82
C TYR A 88 -32.76 32.66 9.29
N PHE A 89 -32.56 33.59 10.23
CA PHE A 89 -32.53 33.33 11.67
C PHE A 89 -33.43 34.33 12.41
N LYS A 90 -34.44 33.85 13.14
CA LYS A 90 -35.32 34.71 13.96
C LYS A 90 -35.27 34.36 15.46
N SER A 91 -34.82 33.16 15.81
CA SER A 91 -34.71 32.71 17.20
C SER A 91 -33.61 33.45 17.94
N SER A 92 -33.95 34.07 19.07
CA SER A 92 -32.97 34.68 19.99
C SER A 92 -32.05 33.67 20.67
N ALA A 93 -32.33 32.36 20.53
CA ALA A 93 -31.53 31.26 21.05
C ALA A 93 -30.71 30.52 19.97
N GLY A 94 -30.47 31.18 18.81
CA GLY A 94 -29.73 30.63 17.67
C GLY A 94 -30.55 29.65 16.82
N CYS A 95 -31.06 28.58 17.43
CA CYS A 95 -32.00 27.65 16.81
C CYS A 95 -33.31 27.63 17.61
N GLY A 96 -34.44 27.88 16.93
CA GLY A 96 -35.78 27.65 17.48
C GLY A 96 -36.14 26.16 17.57
N ASP A 97 -37.40 25.89 17.91
CA ASP A 97 -37.97 24.55 17.75
C ASP A 97 -38.18 24.23 16.27
N LEU A 98 -37.86 23.00 15.91
CA LEU A 98 -37.89 22.45 14.57
C LEU A 98 -38.95 21.35 14.47
N ARG A 99 -39.63 21.35 13.33
CA ARG A 99 -40.68 20.41 12.96
C ARG A 99 -40.15 19.46 11.90
N GLU A 100 -40.37 18.18 12.14
CA GLU A 100 -40.09 17.10 11.20
C GLU A 100 -41.12 17.13 10.05
N GLY A 101 -40.66 16.86 8.82
CA GLY A 101 -41.53 16.75 7.65
C GLY A 101 -41.93 15.32 7.32
N LEU A 102 -42.23 15.06 6.04
CA LEU A 102 -42.56 13.71 5.56
C LEU A 102 -41.34 12.78 5.40
N LEU A 103 -40.11 13.32 5.36
CA LEU A 103 -38.88 12.52 5.28
C LEU A 103 -38.46 12.07 6.69
N ASN A 104 -37.86 10.89 6.79
CA ASN A 104 -37.13 10.51 7.99
C ASN A 104 -35.68 11.02 7.90
N ASP A 105 -35.51 12.34 7.90
CA ASP A 105 -34.25 13.06 7.71
C ASP A 105 -33.77 13.79 8.97
N ALA A 106 -34.40 13.54 10.13
CA ALA A 106 -34.05 14.19 11.41
C ALA A 106 -32.56 14.04 11.82
N TRP A 107 -31.84 13.08 11.23
CA TRP A 107 -30.39 12.90 11.34
C TRP A 107 -29.57 14.06 10.69
N LEU A 108 -30.14 14.75 9.70
CA LEU A 108 -29.58 15.92 9.02
C LEU A 108 -30.05 17.22 9.68
N ILE A 109 -31.35 17.33 9.98
CA ILE A 109 -31.92 18.48 10.69
C ILE A 109 -31.23 18.68 12.05
N GLY A 110 -30.95 17.59 12.77
CA GLY A 110 -30.19 17.64 14.03
C GLY A 110 -28.73 18.11 13.87
N VAL A 111 -28.10 17.84 12.72
CA VAL A 111 -26.77 18.39 12.39
C VAL A 111 -26.86 19.90 12.14
N PHE A 112 -27.83 20.38 11.35
CA PHE A 112 -28.04 21.82 11.14
C PHE A 112 -28.31 22.55 12.47
N ALA A 113 -29.15 22.00 13.32
CA ALA A 113 -29.41 22.53 14.66
C ALA A 113 -28.14 22.60 15.53
N ALA A 114 -27.31 21.55 15.53
CA ALA A 114 -26.07 21.51 16.30
C ALA A 114 -24.99 22.48 15.78
N VAL A 115 -24.99 22.77 14.47
CA VAL A 115 -24.13 23.78 13.85
C VAL A 115 -24.64 25.20 14.17
N ALA A 116 -25.96 25.42 14.19
CA ALA A 116 -26.58 26.71 14.58
C ALA A 116 -26.46 27.03 16.08
N LEU A 117 -26.46 26.01 16.94
CA LEU A 117 -26.30 26.15 18.39
C LEU A 117 -24.84 26.22 18.86
N HIS A 118 -23.88 26.26 17.93
CA HIS A 118 -22.47 26.43 18.29
C HIS A 118 -22.18 27.88 18.69
N PRO A 119 -21.39 28.14 19.76
CA PRO A 119 -21.14 29.49 20.26
C PRO A 119 -20.40 30.43 19.29
N ASP A 120 -19.80 29.91 18.22
CA ASP A 120 -19.18 30.70 17.14
C ASP A 120 -20.11 30.84 15.90
N ASN A 121 -21.41 30.60 16.07
CA ASN A 121 -22.49 30.74 15.07
C ASN A 121 -22.17 30.10 13.71
N LEU A 122 -21.74 28.83 13.74
CA LEU A 122 -21.15 28.17 12.57
C LEU A 122 -22.11 28.02 11.37
N ILE A 123 -23.43 28.16 11.60
CA ILE A 123 -24.44 28.04 10.54
C ILE A 123 -24.36 29.17 9.52
N GLU A 124 -23.92 30.37 9.91
CA GLU A 124 -23.65 31.48 8.98
C GLU A 124 -22.55 31.10 7.98
N ASN A 125 -21.59 30.26 8.38
CA ASN A 125 -20.57 29.77 7.45
C ASN A 125 -21.12 28.85 6.35
N LEU A 126 -22.36 28.38 6.43
CA LEU A 126 -23.00 27.61 5.35
C LEU A 126 -23.71 28.49 4.33
N PHE A 127 -24.17 29.68 4.71
CA PHE A 127 -24.77 30.64 3.78
C PHE A 127 -23.68 31.53 3.19
N VAL A 128 -23.57 31.52 1.86
CA VAL A 128 -22.63 32.39 1.13
C VAL A 128 -23.30 33.72 0.77
N SER A 129 -24.63 33.71 0.56
CA SER A 129 -25.43 34.91 0.27
C SER A 129 -25.48 35.85 1.47
N GLU A 130 -24.62 36.87 1.48
CA GLU A 130 -24.53 37.87 2.56
C GLU A 130 -25.76 38.79 2.65
N SER A 131 -26.57 38.88 1.58
CA SER A 131 -27.70 39.81 1.48
C SER A 131 -29.05 39.10 1.58
N LEU A 132 -29.72 39.29 2.72
CA LEU A 132 -31.13 38.92 2.92
C LEU A 132 -32.05 39.55 1.85
N GLN A 133 -31.70 40.76 1.40
CA GLN A 133 -32.47 41.49 0.39
C GLN A 133 -32.36 40.82 -0.99
N ASN A 134 -31.23 40.18 -1.32
CA ASN A 134 -31.05 39.52 -2.62
C ASN A 134 -32.02 38.35 -2.79
N PHE A 135 -32.20 37.50 -1.77
CA PHE A 135 -33.17 36.40 -1.88
C PHE A 135 -34.61 36.93 -1.95
N LYS A 136 -34.94 38.02 -1.23
CA LYS A 136 -36.28 38.64 -1.27
C LYS A 136 -36.58 39.31 -2.62
N GLN A 137 -35.58 39.92 -3.26
CA GLN A 137 -35.73 40.68 -4.51
C GLN A 137 -35.55 39.84 -5.77
N PHE A 138 -34.63 38.87 -5.75
CA PHE A 138 -34.24 38.06 -6.91
C PHE A 138 -34.54 36.57 -6.74
N GLY A 139 -35.01 36.11 -5.57
CA GLY A 139 -35.45 34.73 -5.39
C GLY A 139 -34.35 33.67 -5.45
N VAL A 140 -33.08 34.05 -5.25
CA VAL A 140 -31.88 33.19 -5.29
C VAL A 140 -31.15 33.19 -3.94
N PHE A 141 -30.53 32.06 -3.60
CA PHE A 141 -29.54 31.97 -2.52
C PHE A 141 -28.47 30.92 -2.84
N THR A 142 -27.34 30.97 -2.14
CA THR A 142 -26.20 30.08 -2.27
C THR A 142 -25.75 29.60 -0.90
N CYS A 143 -25.76 28.28 -0.71
CA CYS A 143 -25.09 27.63 0.41
C CYS A 143 -23.71 27.10 -0.03
N ARG A 144 -22.88 26.63 0.93
CA ARG A 144 -21.68 25.85 0.62
C ARG A 144 -21.53 24.63 1.51
N PHE A 145 -20.97 23.56 0.96
CA PHE A 145 -20.71 22.31 1.68
C PHE A 145 -19.30 21.78 1.38
N PHE A 146 -18.66 21.15 2.37
CA PHE A 146 -17.31 20.64 2.27
C PHE A 146 -17.28 19.23 1.68
N LYS A 147 -16.76 19.08 0.45
CA LYS A 147 -16.62 17.81 -0.25
C LYS A 147 -15.18 17.64 -0.73
N ASP A 148 -14.62 16.46 -0.48
CA ASP A 148 -13.36 16.01 -1.08
C ASP A 148 -12.22 17.07 -0.95
N ASP A 149 -12.07 17.57 0.28
CA ASP A 149 -11.14 18.62 0.71
C ASP A 149 -11.36 20.04 0.12
N ASN A 150 -12.57 20.33 -0.37
CA ASN A 150 -12.94 21.60 -0.98
C ASN A 150 -14.34 22.08 -0.51
N TRP A 151 -14.53 23.40 -0.38
CA TRP A 151 -15.86 23.98 -0.19
C TRP A 151 -16.52 24.19 -1.56
N LEU A 152 -17.66 23.52 -1.79
CA LEU A 152 -18.45 23.63 -3.01
C LEU A 152 -19.66 24.55 -2.79
N PRO A 153 -19.86 25.60 -3.61
CA PRO A 153 -21.08 26.41 -3.59
C PRO A 153 -22.25 25.64 -4.22
N VAL A 154 -23.46 25.87 -3.71
CA VAL A 154 -24.72 25.33 -4.22
C VAL A 154 -25.73 26.48 -4.29
N THR A 155 -25.87 27.07 -5.48
CA THR A 155 -26.85 28.12 -5.78
C THR A 155 -28.20 27.49 -6.17
N THR A 156 -29.30 28.01 -5.64
CA THR A 156 -30.67 27.53 -5.85
C THR A 156 -31.68 28.67 -5.74
N ASP A 157 -32.87 28.49 -6.30
CA ASP A 157 -34.00 29.39 -6.05
C ASP A 157 -34.65 29.17 -4.67
N THR A 158 -35.46 30.14 -4.24
CA THR A 158 -36.17 30.16 -2.94
C THR A 158 -37.50 29.41 -2.90
N ARG A 159 -37.92 28.68 -3.93
CA ARG A 159 -39.15 27.86 -3.90
C ARG A 159 -38.99 26.64 -3.00
N ILE A 160 -39.98 26.39 -2.15
CA ILE A 160 -40.01 25.33 -1.15
C ILE A 160 -41.22 24.40 -1.39
N PRO A 161 -41.05 23.07 -1.35
CA PRO A 161 -42.16 22.12 -1.38
C PRO A 161 -43.12 22.33 -0.20
N TYR A 162 -44.40 22.51 -0.49
CA TYR A 162 -45.44 22.90 0.46
C TYR A 162 -46.71 22.10 0.24
N SER A 163 -47.40 21.70 1.32
CA SER A 163 -48.69 21.01 1.26
C SER A 163 -49.76 21.83 1.96
N MET A 164 -50.89 22.01 1.28
CA MET A 164 -52.12 22.60 1.83
C MET A 164 -52.91 21.60 2.71
N GLU A 165 -52.57 20.31 2.64
CA GLU A 165 -53.24 19.22 3.37
C GLU A 165 -52.64 19.04 4.79
N LEU A 166 -51.35 19.35 4.96
CA LEU A 166 -50.69 19.31 6.26
C LEU A 166 -51.23 20.42 7.15
N GLN A 167 -51.80 20.06 8.30
CA GLN A 167 -52.26 21.04 9.28
C GLN A 167 -51.06 21.76 9.90
N SER A 168 -51.18 23.08 10.06
CA SER A 168 -50.26 23.85 10.90
C SER A 168 -50.49 23.53 12.37
N GLU A 169 -49.42 23.21 13.11
CA GLU A 169 -49.51 22.83 14.53
C GLU A 169 -49.78 24.01 15.49
N ASP A 170 -49.92 25.23 14.98
CA ASP A 170 -50.26 26.49 15.69
C ASP A 170 -51.62 26.49 16.44
N LYS A 171 -52.26 25.32 16.65
CA LYS A 171 -53.56 25.17 17.32
C LYS A 171 -53.53 25.24 18.85
N VAL A 172 -52.42 25.67 19.46
CA VAL A 172 -52.36 25.96 20.89
C VAL A 172 -52.23 27.47 21.11
N SER A 173 -53.30 28.06 21.66
CA SER A 173 -53.39 29.44 22.14
C SER A 173 -53.03 30.57 21.16
N ASN A 174 -54.00 30.98 20.33
CA ASN A 174 -54.63 32.30 20.48
C ASN A 174 -55.85 32.46 19.54
N GLY A 175 -56.97 32.97 20.07
CA GLY A 175 -58.24 33.15 19.35
C GLY A 175 -58.28 34.36 18.41
N GLY A 176 -57.21 34.61 17.65
CA GLY A 176 -57.16 35.64 16.61
C GLY A 176 -57.24 34.99 15.22
N GLY A 177 -58.06 35.56 14.32
CA GLY A 177 -58.20 35.04 12.96
C GLY A 177 -56.90 35.14 12.16
N SER A 178 -56.24 34.01 11.89
CA SER A 178 -55.12 33.93 10.95
C SER A 178 -55.58 34.35 9.55
N THR A 179 -54.91 35.33 8.96
CA THR A 179 -55.08 35.73 7.55
C THR A 179 -54.35 34.83 6.56
N PHE A 180 -53.58 33.84 7.04
CA PHE A 180 -52.86 32.88 6.20
C PHE A 180 -53.58 31.53 6.15
N SER A 181 -53.61 30.96 4.95
CA SER A 181 -54.27 29.71 4.58
C SER A 181 -53.77 28.48 5.35
N PRO A 182 -54.59 27.40 5.46
CA PRO A 182 -54.12 26.13 6.01
C PRO A 182 -53.03 25.50 5.14
N GLY A 183 -51.98 24.99 5.77
CA GLY A 183 -50.87 24.30 5.11
C GLY A 183 -49.56 24.37 5.91
N SER A 184 -48.55 23.63 5.47
CA SER A 184 -47.16 23.72 5.96
C SER A 184 -46.14 23.24 4.91
N ALA A 185 -44.85 23.52 5.16
CA ALA A 185 -43.78 22.98 4.35
C ALA A 185 -43.78 21.43 4.38
N LEU A 186 -43.47 20.79 3.26
CA LEU A 186 -43.53 19.33 3.11
C LEU A 186 -42.44 18.61 3.94
N TYR A 187 -41.30 19.27 4.10
CA TYR A 187 -40.09 18.73 4.73
C TYR A 187 -39.70 19.53 5.99
N GLY A 188 -38.44 19.45 6.43
CA GLY A 188 -37.97 19.99 7.71
C GLY A 188 -38.11 21.51 7.80
N SER A 189 -38.69 22.04 8.87
CA SER A 189 -38.92 23.48 9.03
C SER A 189 -38.70 23.96 10.47
N SER A 190 -38.51 25.26 10.68
CA SER A 190 -38.75 25.85 12.01
C SER A 190 -40.26 25.82 12.32
N VAL A 191 -40.62 25.83 13.60
CA VAL A 191 -41.99 26.11 14.07
C VAL A 191 -42.33 27.59 13.82
N ASN A 192 -41.35 28.49 13.96
CA ASN A 192 -41.51 29.88 13.54
C ASN A 192 -41.43 29.96 12.01
N ARG A 193 -42.58 30.15 11.34
CA ARG A 193 -42.66 30.23 9.86
C ARG A 193 -41.78 31.32 9.24
N ASN A 194 -41.37 32.32 10.01
CA ASN A 194 -40.48 33.40 9.56
C ASN A 194 -38.99 33.02 9.59
N GLU A 195 -38.62 31.84 10.12
CA GLU A 195 -37.24 31.35 10.22
C GLU A 195 -37.01 30.23 9.18
N VAL A 196 -36.21 30.51 8.15
CA VAL A 196 -36.16 29.67 6.94
C VAL A 196 -34.84 28.92 6.72
N PHE A 197 -33.84 29.05 7.61
CA PHE A 197 -32.52 28.44 7.37
C PHE A 197 -32.57 26.92 7.13
N VAL A 198 -33.40 26.17 7.87
CA VAL A 198 -33.54 24.71 7.69
C VAL A 198 -34.08 24.37 6.30
N LEU A 199 -35.14 25.07 5.84
CA LEU A 199 -35.75 24.84 4.52
C LEU A 199 -34.74 25.03 3.39
N PHE A 200 -33.91 26.07 3.51
CA PHE A 200 -32.88 26.41 2.52
C PHE A 200 -31.67 25.47 2.55
N LEU A 201 -31.18 25.10 3.73
CA LEU A 201 -30.09 24.13 3.85
C LEU A 201 -30.50 22.73 3.42
N GLU A 202 -31.71 22.29 3.78
CA GLU A 202 -32.26 21.01 3.34
C GLU A 202 -32.40 21.00 1.81
N LYS A 203 -32.95 22.06 1.19
CA LYS A 203 -33.04 22.19 -0.26
C LYS A 203 -31.66 22.14 -0.93
N ALA A 204 -30.69 22.93 -0.45
CA ALA A 204 -29.36 22.98 -1.03
C ALA A 204 -28.61 21.65 -0.87
N TYR A 205 -28.80 20.95 0.25
CA TYR A 205 -28.22 19.62 0.46
C TYR A 205 -28.93 18.55 -0.39
N ALA A 206 -30.25 18.64 -0.58
CA ALA A 206 -31.01 17.81 -1.52
C ALA A 206 -30.51 18.01 -2.96
N LYS A 207 -30.32 19.27 -3.41
CA LYS A 207 -29.75 19.59 -4.73
C LYS A 207 -28.35 19.00 -4.90
N LEU A 208 -27.48 19.15 -3.90
CA LEU A 208 -26.11 18.60 -3.92
C LEU A 208 -26.07 17.07 -4.13
N HIS A 209 -27.10 16.37 -3.68
CA HIS A 209 -27.24 14.91 -3.78
C HIS A 209 -28.34 14.44 -4.76
N GLY A 210 -28.91 15.37 -5.55
CA GLY A 210 -29.79 15.10 -6.70
C GLY A 210 -31.31 15.09 -6.46
N SER A 211 -31.81 14.86 -5.24
CA SER A 211 -33.26 14.92 -4.93
C SER A 211 -33.52 14.93 -3.42
N TYR A 212 -34.71 15.34 -2.96
CA TYR A 212 -35.07 15.23 -1.54
C TYR A 212 -35.13 13.79 -1.02
N GLN A 213 -35.55 12.82 -1.85
CA GLN A 213 -35.62 11.40 -1.46
C GLN A 213 -34.27 10.81 -1.02
N ILE A 214 -33.12 11.37 -1.45
CA ILE A 214 -31.78 10.94 -1.02
C ILE A 214 -31.50 11.25 0.46
N LEU A 215 -32.30 12.10 1.11
CA LEU A 215 -32.10 12.50 2.50
C LEU A 215 -32.77 11.54 3.49
N ASP A 216 -33.86 10.88 3.10
CA ASP A 216 -34.61 9.94 3.94
C ASP A 216 -33.76 8.75 4.40
N GLU A 217 -33.77 8.42 5.71
CA GLU A 217 -32.94 7.35 6.30
C GLU A 217 -33.03 6.02 5.52
N LYS A 218 -34.21 5.64 5.03
CA LYS A 218 -34.50 4.37 4.35
C LYS A 218 -34.08 4.34 2.88
N TYR A 219 -34.15 5.47 2.18
CA TYR A 219 -33.87 5.55 0.73
C TYR A 219 -32.50 6.14 0.38
N GLY A 220 -31.92 6.93 1.30
CA GLY A 220 -30.68 7.70 1.11
C GLY A 220 -29.36 6.93 1.24
N GLY A 221 -29.20 5.83 0.53
CA GLY A 221 -27.95 5.06 0.55
C GLY A 221 -27.77 4.17 -0.68
N GLY A 222 -26.50 3.82 -0.96
CA GLY A 222 -26.17 2.83 -1.99
C GLY A 222 -26.82 1.47 -1.71
N ILE A 223 -26.92 0.63 -2.74
CA ILE A 223 -27.52 -0.72 -2.63
C ILE A 223 -26.53 -1.67 -1.90
N GLY A 224 -26.25 -1.43 -0.62
CA GLY A 224 -25.46 -2.35 0.20
C GLY A 224 -24.76 -1.81 1.46
N GLY A 225 -24.44 -0.52 1.59
CA GLY A 225 -23.40 -0.09 2.54
C GLY A 225 -23.68 1.15 3.39
N SER A 226 -22.59 1.71 3.95
CA SER A 226 -22.58 2.43 5.25
C SER A 226 -23.48 3.66 5.36
N ALA A 227 -23.82 4.27 4.23
CA ALA A 227 -24.86 5.31 4.15
C ALA A 227 -26.24 4.82 4.67
N GLY A 228 -26.46 3.51 4.79
CA GLY A 228 -27.66 2.90 5.38
C GLY A 228 -27.76 2.97 6.92
N THR A 229 -26.85 3.62 7.63
CA THR A 229 -27.02 3.93 9.07
C THR A 229 -27.04 5.43 9.32
N SER A 230 -28.03 5.92 10.08
CA SER A 230 -28.11 7.33 10.46
C SER A 230 -26.86 7.82 11.17
N SER A 231 -26.20 7.01 12.00
CA SER A 231 -24.94 7.34 12.67
C SER A 231 -23.80 7.66 11.68
N GLY A 232 -23.67 6.88 10.60
CA GLY A 232 -22.70 7.18 9.54
C GLY A 232 -23.05 8.46 8.77
N ARG A 233 -24.33 8.64 8.45
CA ARG A 233 -24.84 9.83 7.74
C ARG A 233 -24.64 11.11 8.56
N ILE A 234 -24.84 11.06 9.89
CA ILE A 234 -24.55 12.16 10.84
C ILE A 234 -23.07 12.59 10.77
N LEU A 235 -22.14 11.63 10.81
CA LEU A 235 -20.70 11.94 10.71
C LEU A 235 -20.35 12.61 9.38
N GLU A 236 -20.91 12.10 8.28
CA GLU A 236 -20.71 12.67 6.95
C GLU A 236 -21.31 14.07 6.82
N ALA A 237 -22.51 14.33 7.34
CA ALA A 237 -23.10 15.67 7.33
C ALA A 237 -22.36 16.65 8.24
N PHE A 238 -21.85 16.22 9.41
CA PHE A 238 -20.98 17.09 10.22
C PHE A 238 -19.69 17.46 9.50
N LEU A 239 -19.07 16.52 8.78
CA LEU A 239 -17.92 16.81 7.91
C LEU A 239 -18.30 17.79 6.80
N ASP A 240 -19.39 17.50 6.08
CA ASP A 240 -19.89 18.33 4.97
C ASP A 240 -20.29 19.75 5.43
N CYS A 241 -20.77 19.92 6.67
CA CYS A 241 -21.26 21.21 7.20
C CYS A 241 -20.19 22.02 7.96
N THR A 242 -19.04 21.45 8.32
CA THR A 242 -18.03 22.17 9.12
C THR A 242 -16.66 22.25 8.46
N GLY A 243 -16.35 21.36 7.52
CA GLY A 243 -14.98 21.14 7.06
C GLY A 243 -14.02 20.64 8.15
N GLY A 244 -14.53 20.37 9.36
CA GLY A 244 -13.79 19.83 10.50
C GLY A 244 -13.53 18.33 10.36
N SER A 245 -13.33 17.64 11.48
CA SER A 245 -13.29 16.17 11.55
C SER A 245 -14.29 15.63 12.56
N ALA A 246 -15.09 14.64 12.18
CA ALA A 246 -16.12 14.05 13.04
C ALA A 246 -15.77 12.61 13.43
N HIS A 247 -16.07 12.22 14.67
CA HIS A 247 -16.02 10.82 15.10
C HIS A 247 -17.10 10.51 16.14
N ARG A 248 -17.39 9.21 16.29
CA ARG A 248 -18.39 8.69 17.23
C ARG A 248 -17.70 7.91 18.35
N VAL A 249 -18.23 8.06 19.57
CA VAL A 249 -17.92 7.25 20.74
C VAL A 249 -19.16 6.41 21.05
N ASP A 250 -19.00 5.09 21.09
CA ASP A 250 -20.04 4.16 21.52
C ASP A 250 -20.12 4.16 23.05
N LEU A 251 -21.20 4.74 23.59
CA LEU A 251 -21.42 4.86 25.03
C LEU A 251 -21.80 3.52 25.67
N GLN A 252 -22.38 2.59 24.92
CA GLN A 252 -22.67 1.24 25.42
C GLN A 252 -21.37 0.46 25.61
N HIS A 253 -20.43 0.57 24.68
CA HIS A 253 -19.11 -0.05 24.78
C HIS A 253 -18.28 0.56 25.92
N GLU A 254 -18.32 1.89 26.13
CA GLU A 254 -17.68 2.52 27.29
C GLU A 254 -18.34 2.10 28.62
N ARG A 255 -19.67 1.90 28.66
CA ARG A 255 -20.35 1.33 29.84
C ARG A 255 -19.89 -0.09 30.14
N VAL A 256 -19.72 -0.93 29.11
CA VAL A 256 -19.18 -2.30 29.27
C VAL A 256 -17.74 -2.27 29.81
N LYS A 257 -16.88 -1.35 29.33
CA LYS A 257 -15.53 -1.17 29.89
C LYS A 257 -15.57 -0.73 31.35
N GLN A 258 -16.48 0.17 31.71
CA GLN A 258 -16.66 0.64 33.08
C GLN A 258 -17.07 -0.52 34.00
N LEU A 259 -18.09 -1.30 33.64
CA LEU A 259 -18.52 -2.48 34.39
C LEU A 259 -17.40 -3.53 34.54
N GLN A 260 -16.58 -3.73 33.51
CA GLN A 260 -15.41 -4.62 33.58
C GLN A 260 -14.32 -4.07 34.52
N PHE A 261 -14.09 -2.76 34.53
CA PHE A 261 -13.14 -2.11 35.44
C PHE A 261 -13.60 -2.27 36.90
N ASP A 262 -14.89 -2.03 37.17
CA ASP A 262 -15.47 -2.11 38.52
C ASP A 262 -15.48 -3.55 39.07
N GLN A 263 -15.57 -4.55 38.20
CA GLN A 263 -15.42 -5.97 38.57
C GLN A 263 -13.95 -6.39 38.80
N ALA A 264 -12.99 -5.73 38.16
CA ALA A 264 -11.61 -6.23 38.08
C ALA A 264 -10.70 -5.78 39.24
N THR A 265 -10.86 -4.58 39.81
CA THR A 265 -9.98 -4.10 40.90
C THR A 265 -10.59 -2.94 41.70
N ALA A 266 -10.21 -2.85 42.98
CA ALA A 266 -10.16 -1.59 43.74
C ALA A 266 -9.10 -0.61 43.17
N GLY A 267 -9.23 -0.25 41.89
CA GLY A 267 -8.31 0.61 41.16
C GLY A 267 -8.43 2.08 41.55
N ASN A 268 -7.50 2.92 41.11
CA ASN A 268 -7.61 4.37 41.30
C ASN A 268 -8.82 4.90 40.49
N PRO A 269 -9.85 5.51 41.12
CA PRO A 269 -11.02 6.01 40.39
C PRO A 269 -10.66 7.07 39.34
N ALA A 270 -9.53 7.79 39.51
CA ALA A 270 -9.08 8.80 38.54
C ALA A 270 -8.68 8.23 37.16
N SER A 271 -8.57 6.90 37.03
CA SER A 271 -8.25 6.18 35.79
C SER A 271 -9.36 5.24 35.29
N SER A 272 -10.58 5.34 35.81
CA SER A 272 -11.72 4.58 35.26
C SER A 272 -12.06 5.04 33.83
N PRO A 273 -12.61 4.18 32.96
CA PRO A 273 -13.05 4.55 31.60
C PRO A 273 -13.96 5.78 31.59
N SER A 274 -14.98 5.82 32.45
CA SER A 274 -15.89 6.98 32.59
C SER A 274 -15.14 8.27 32.92
N MET A 275 -14.19 8.24 33.87
CA MET A 275 -13.40 9.41 34.25
C MET A 275 -12.42 9.86 33.17
N LEU A 276 -11.96 8.96 32.29
CA LEU A 276 -11.12 9.31 31.15
C LEU A 276 -11.94 9.97 30.04
N LEU A 277 -13.13 9.44 29.74
CA LEU A 277 -14.05 10.03 28.78
C LEU A 277 -14.56 11.41 29.24
N TRP A 278 -14.90 11.57 30.51
CA TRP A 278 -15.25 12.88 31.09
C TRP A 278 -14.12 13.91 30.93
N LYS A 279 -12.86 13.50 31.18
CA LYS A 279 -11.68 14.36 30.93
C LYS A 279 -11.46 14.68 29.46
N GLN A 280 -11.92 13.84 28.52
CA GLN A 280 -11.96 14.19 27.10
C GLN A 280 -13.08 15.20 26.81
N LEU A 281 -14.27 15.01 27.37
CA LEU A 281 -15.42 15.90 27.20
C LEU A 281 -15.12 17.34 27.67
N LEU A 282 -14.44 17.49 28.81
CA LEU A 282 -13.93 18.79 29.28
C LEU A 282 -12.92 19.44 28.30
N ARG A 283 -12.10 18.64 27.60
CA ARG A 283 -11.19 19.15 26.56
C ARG A 283 -11.93 19.53 25.29
N TYR A 284 -12.95 18.77 24.89
CA TYR A 284 -13.80 19.06 23.74
C TYR A 284 -14.56 20.38 23.94
N LYS A 285 -15.19 20.58 25.10
CA LYS A 285 -15.78 21.86 25.51
C LYS A 285 -14.76 23.00 25.42
N LYS A 286 -13.56 22.82 25.98
CA LYS A 286 -12.49 23.84 25.92
C LYS A 286 -12.03 24.17 24.49
N LYS A 287 -12.08 23.19 23.58
CA LYS A 287 -11.76 23.36 22.15
C LYS A 287 -12.93 23.89 21.31
N LYS A 288 -14.11 24.11 21.91
CA LYS A 288 -15.36 24.39 21.19
C LYS A 288 -15.67 23.34 20.11
N CYS A 289 -15.50 22.05 20.42
CA CYS A 289 -16.04 20.99 19.56
C CYS A 289 -17.58 21.03 19.58
N ILE A 290 -18.24 20.69 18.47
CA ILE A 290 -19.67 20.36 18.51
C ILE A 290 -19.80 18.99 19.19
N LEU A 291 -20.75 18.88 20.12
CA LEU A 291 -21.02 17.68 20.88
C LEU A 291 -22.52 17.37 20.77
N THR A 292 -22.86 16.20 20.23
CA THR A 292 -24.25 15.72 20.22
C THR A 292 -24.35 14.29 20.69
N THR A 293 -25.46 13.92 21.32
CA THR A 293 -25.74 12.57 21.77
C THR A 293 -27.08 12.08 21.24
N GLN A 294 -27.25 10.77 21.06
CA GLN A 294 -28.55 10.19 20.73
C GLN A 294 -28.77 8.80 21.37
N LEU A 295 -30.04 8.49 21.60
CA LEU A 295 -30.51 7.16 21.97
C LEU A 295 -30.94 6.44 20.69
N ARG A 296 -30.03 5.64 20.13
CA ARG A 296 -30.25 4.86 18.91
C ARG A 296 -31.05 3.59 19.25
N GLN A 297 -32.17 3.41 18.58
CA GLN A 297 -33.00 2.19 18.72
C GLN A 297 -33.54 1.76 17.35
N LEU A 298 -33.20 0.54 16.93
CA LEU A 298 -33.50 -0.02 15.60
C LEU A 298 -34.85 -0.77 15.50
N SER A 299 -35.62 -0.83 16.59
CA SER A 299 -36.87 -1.61 16.67
C SER A 299 -38.13 -0.74 16.47
N PHE A 300 -39.30 -1.39 16.51
CA PHE A 300 -40.60 -0.70 16.48
C PHE A 300 -40.66 0.46 17.47
N ASN A 301 -41.40 1.50 17.09
CA ASN A 301 -41.50 2.79 17.79
C ASN A 301 -40.19 3.60 17.85
N ALA A 302 -39.58 3.80 16.68
CA ALA A 302 -38.31 4.53 16.51
C ALA A 302 -38.36 6.02 16.89
N GLN A 303 -39.53 6.62 17.09
CA GLN A 303 -39.72 8.05 17.41
C GLN A 303 -40.36 8.30 18.79
N ASP A 304 -40.57 7.23 19.58
CA ASP A 304 -41.18 7.34 20.91
C ASP A 304 -40.34 8.19 21.87
N VAL A 305 -41.05 8.87 22.77
CA VAL A 305 -40.49 9.43 24.00
C VAL A 305 -40.37 8.31 25.04
N THR A 306 -39.21 8.15 25.67
CA THR A 306 -39.03 7.19 26.78
C THR A 306 -39.77 7.65 28.04
N ALA A 307 -39.94 6.76 29.02
CA ALA A 307 -40.50 7.12 30.33
C ALA A 307 -39.70 8.26 31.01
N MET A 308 -38.38 8.28 30.80
CA MET A 308 -37.47 9.34 31.28
C MET A 308 -37.49 10.61 30.42
N GLY A 309 -38.37 10.68 29.42
CA GLY A 309 -38.63 11.87 28.62
C GLY A 309 -37.75 12.07 27.37
N ILE A 310 -36.80 11.17 27.08
CA ILE A 310 -35.90 11.31 25.92
C ILE A 310 -36.53 10.74 24.64
N VAL A 311 -36.46 11.46 23.52
CA VAL A 311 -36.92 11.00 22.19
C VAL A 311 -35.87 10.08 21.57
N LYS A 312 -36.30 8.89 21.12
CA LYS A 312 -35.43 7.94 20.41
C LYS A 312 -35.03 8.46 19.03
N ASN A 313 -33.84 8.10 18.57
CA ASN A 313 -33.31 8.41 17.24
C ASN A 313 -33.36 9.91 16.88
N ARG A 314 -33.18 10.78 17.88
CA ARG A 314 -33.04 12.22 17.71
C ARG A 314 -31.74 12.69 18.37
N GLN A 315 -31.08 13.64 17.74
CA GLN A 315 -29.88 14.26 18.28
C GLN A 315 -30.24 15.30 19.33
N TYR A 316 -29.50 15.29 20.43
CA TYR A 316 -29.50 16.29 21.49
C TYR A 316 -28.15 16.99 21.50
N VAL A 317 -28.14 18.32 21.59
CA VAL A 317 -26.90 19.12 21.58
C VAL A 317 -26.41 19.30 23.01
N ILE A 318 -25.16 18.91 23.29
CA ILE A 318 -24.52 19.15 24.59
C ILE A 318 -23.91 20.54 24.56
N LEU A 319 -24.58 21.50 25.23
CA LEU A 319 -24.16 22.89 25.28
C LEU A 319 -23.08 23.13 26.35
N HIS A 320 -23.14 22.40 27.46
CA HIS A 320 -22.24 22.64 28.60
C HIS A 320 -21.96 21.36 29.38
N VAL A 321 -20.76 21.26 29.97
CA VAL A 321 -20.40 20.26 30.99
C VAL A 321 -19.64 20.90 32.14
N THR A 322 -19.97 20.57 33.39
CA THR A 322 -19.35 21.18 34.58
C THR A 322 -19.26 20.20 35.76
N GLU A 323 -18.40 20.53 36.74
CA GLU A 323 -18.22 19.76 37.98
C GLU A 323 -18.61 20.64 39.18
N VAL A 324 -19.41 20.10 40.10
CA VAL A 324 -19.86 20.80 41.31
C VAL A 324 -19.59 19.93 42.53
N GLY A 325 -18.86 20.48 43.51
CA GLY A 325 -18.55 19.78 44.76
C GLY A 325 -19.70 19.87 45.77
N LEU A 326 -20.01 18.76 46.43
CA LEU A 326 -20.89 18.69 47.59
C LEU A 326 -20.06 18.88 48.87
N PRO A 327 -20.39 19.86 49.73
CA PRO A 327 -19.71 20.02 51.02
C PRO A 327 -20.05 18.82 51.92
N SER A 328 -19.02 18.06 52.31
CA SER A 328 -19.18 16.92 53.21
C SER A 328 -19.79 17.35 54.55
N GLY A 329 -20.75 16.56 55.06
CA GLY A 329 -21.33 16.76 56.39
C GLY A 329 -20.27 16.82 57.50
N GLN A 330 -20.54 17.61 58.54
CA GLN A 330 -19.54 18.03 59.53
C GLN A 330 -18.72 16.88 60.17
N GLY A 331 -17.39 17.02 60.09
CA GLY A 331 -16.53 16.91 61.28
C GLY A 331 -16.16 15.53 61.82
N GLY A 332 -16.40 14.43 61.10
CA GLY A 332 -15.89 13.11 61.50
C GLY A 332 -14.38 12.93 61.19
N PRO A 333 -13.59 12.26 62.05
CA PRO A 333 -12.15 12.03 61.79
C PRO A 333 -11.85 11.10 60.60
N ASN A 334 -12.87 10.49 60.00
CA ASN A 334 -12.82 9.73 58.75
C ASN A 334 -13.52 10.47 57.59
N ALA A 335 -13.36 11.80 57.48
CA ALA A 335 -13.91 12.60 56.37
C ALA A 335 -13.23 12.23 55.03
N SER A 336 -13.72 11.18 54.39
CA SER A 336 -13.19 10.64 53.14
C SER A 336 -13.84 11.27 51.91
N ARG A 337 -13.09 12.14 51.21
CA ARG A 337 -13.38 12.76 49.90
C ARG A 337 -14.60 13.69 49.85
N GLU A 338 -14.39 14.87 49.28
CA GLU A 338 -15.47 15.68 48.69
C GLU A 338 -16.12 14.87 47.57
N GLU A 339 -17.46 14.79 47.58
CA GLU A 339 -18.23 14.18 46.52
C GLU A 339 -18.44 15.22 45.41
N VAL A 340 -18.24 14.84 44.15
CA VAL A 340 -18.28 15.77 43.01
C VAL A 340 -19.28 15.28 41.98
N LEU A 341 -20.36 16.04 41.83
CA LEU A 341 -21.38 15.83 40.80
C LEU A 341 -20.88 16.36 39.46
N ARG A 342 -21.14 15.61 38.39
CA ARG A 342 -20.78 15.96 37.01
C ARG A 342 -22.05 16.21 36.25
N PHE A 343 -22.24 17.44 35.77
CA PHE A 343 -23.47 17.86 35.13
C PHE A 343 -23.26 18.13 33.64
N VAL A 344 -24.26 17.74 32.85
CA VAL A 344 -24.34 17.98 31.41
C VAL A 344 -25.59 18.79 31.13
N LYS A 345 -25.45 19.92 30.43
CA LYS A 345 -26.56 20.70 29.86
C LYS A 345 -26.80 20.23 28.44
N LEU A 346 -28.00 19.71 28.18
CA LEU A 346 -28.45 19.31 26.86
C LEU A 346 -29.57 20.23 26.38
N LYS A 347 -29.66 20.42 25.06
CA LYS A 347 -30.78 21.09 24.40
C LYS A 347 -31.45 20.14 23.41
N THR A 348 -32.78 20.06 23.50
CA THR A 348 -33.66 19.56 22.42
C THR A 348 -34.07 20.72 21.50
N VAL A 349 -34.33 20.41 20.24
CA VAL A 349 -34.87 21.34 19.24
C VAL A 349 -36.17 20.82 18.64
N TRP A 350 -36.80 19.81 19.25
CA TRP A 350 -37.91 19.06 18.65
C TRP A 350 -39.28 19.44 19.23
N GLY A 351 -39.38 20.56 19.97
CA GLY A 351 -40.56 20.94 20.78
C GLY A 351 -40.92 19.97 21.91
N ARG A 352 -40.17 18.86 22.04
CA ARG A 352 -40.42 17.74 22.96
C ARG A 352 -39.10 17.09 23.35
N GLY A 353 -39.14 16.22 24.35
CA GLY A 353 -38.00 15.36 24.68
C GLY A 353 -37.17 15.77 25.90
N MET A 354 -37.78 16.47 26.86
CA MET A 354 -37.11 16.94 28.08
C MET A 354 -36.89 15.79 29.08
N TRP A 355 -35.75 15.80 29.78
CA TRP A 355 -35.44 14.84 30.85
C TRP A 355 -36.45 14.89 32.01
N LYS A 356 -36.79 13.72 32.56
CA LYS A 356 -37.72 13.51 33.68
C LYS A 356 -37.15 12.63 34.81
N GLY A 357 -35.84 12.41 34.81
CA GLY A 357 -35.16 11.69 35.88
C GLY A 357 -34.54 12.65 36.88
N GLU A 358 -33.54 12.16 37.63
CA GLU A 358 -32.89 12.96 38.67
C GLU A 358 -32.30 14.26 38.11
N TRP A 359 -32.49 15.36 38.83
CA TRP A 359 -32.07 16.71 38.44
C TRP A 359 -32.74 17.26 37.17
N ALA A 360 -33.89 16.71 36.77
CA ALA A 360 -34.78 17.37 35.82
C ALA A 360 -35.16 18.80 36.28
N ASN A 361 -35.67 19.60 35.36
CA ASN A 361 -35.91 21.03 35.60
C ASN A 361 -36.86 21.30 36.77
N ASP A 362 -37.84 20.44 36.99
CA ASP A 362 -38.87 20.46 38.04
C ASP A 362 -38.59 19.49 39.21
N ASP A 363 -37.40 18.87 39.27
CA ASP A 363 -37.00 17.93 40.32
C ASP A 363 -36.72 18.63 41.68
N SER A 364 -37.11 18.01 42.79
CA SER A 364 -36.91 18.52 44.15
C SER A 364 -35.45 18.54 44.63
N LYS A 365 -34.54 17.83 43.93
CA LYS A 365 -33.11 17.81 44.27
C LYS A 365 -32.45 19.18 44.19
N TRP A 366 -32.98 20.10 43.37
CA TRP A 366 -32.50 21.48 43.33
C TRP A 366 -32.77 22.21 44.65
N GLU A 367 -33.97 22.04 45.23
CA GLU A 367 -34.34 22.56 46.56
C GLU A 367 -33.62 21.82 47.70
N GLU A 368 -33.44 20.50 47.60
CA GLU A 368 -32.74 19.70 48.61
C GLU A 368 -31.23 20.05 48.69
N HIS A 369 -30.65 20.46 47.57
CA HIS A 369 -29.23 20.78 47.43
C HIS A 369 -29.00 22.21 46.88
N THR A 370 -29.64 23.22 47.47
CA THR A 370 -29.54 24.63 47.03
C THR A 370 -28.11 25.14 46.77
N GLN A 371 -27.08 24.60 47.45
CA GLN A 371 -25.67 24.91 47.18
C GLN A 371 -25.20 24.53 45.76
N VAL A 372 -25.77 23.48 45.17
CA VAL A 372 -25.51 23.06 43.78
C VAL A 372 -26.16 24.03 42.81
N GLU A 373 -27.43 24.40 43.05
CA GLU A 373 -28.16 25.41 42.25
C GLU A 373 -27.46 26.77 42.29
N GLN A 374 -27.01 27.21 43.47
CA GLN A 374 -26.21 28.42 43.66
C GLN A 374 -24.87 28.35 42.92
N ALA A 375 -24.17 27.21 42.94
CA ALA A 375 -22.95 27.02 42.19
C ALA A 375 -23.19 27.13 40.67
N MET A 376 -24.29 26.56 40.15
CA MET A 376 -24.68 26.69 38.74
C MET A 376 -25.00 28.14 38.34
N HIS A 377 -25.74 28.87 39.17
CA HIS A 377 -25.98 30.30 38.97
C HIS A 377 -24.71 31.16 39.05
N SER A 378 -23.72 30.73 39.83
CA SER A 378 -22.47 31.50 40.03
C SER A 378 -21.50 31.45 38.85
N ASP A 379 -21.64 30.47 37.94
CA ASP A 379 -20.87 30.40 36.69
C ASP A 379 -21.71 30.93 35.52
N PRO A 380 -21.45 32.15 34.99
CA PRO A 380 -22.23 32.73 33.91
C PRO A 380 -22.24 31.86 32.64
N ARG A 381 -21.23 31.00 32.45
CA ARG A 381 -21.09 30.12 31.29
C ARG A 381 -22.09 28.95 31.30
N CYS A 382 -22.69 28.64 32.46
CA CYS A 382 -23.72 27.62 32.57
C CYS A 382 -25.06 28.08 31.98
N GLU A 383 -25.33 29.41 32.00
CA GLU A 383 -26.62 30.00 31.64
C GLU A 383 -27.77 29.20 32.30
N PHE A 384 -27.67 29.04 33.63
CA PHE A 384 -28.54 28.13 34.36
C PHE A 384 -29.98 28.65 34.43
N SER A 385 -30.92 27.80 34.05
CA SER A 385 -32.36 28.05 34.07
C SER A 385 -33.10 26.74 34.27
N ARG A 386 -34.14 26.75 35.11
CA ARG A 386 -35.08 25.64 35.34
C ARG A 386 -36.38 25.77 34.54
N SER A 387 -36.53 26.80 33.70
CA SER A 387 -37.78 27.04 32.98
C SER A 387 -38.11 25.98 31.92
N GLY A 388 -37.09 25.39 31.27
CA GLY A 388 -37.25 24.46 30.15
C GLY A 388 -37.86 25.05 28.87
N HIS A 389 -38.30 26.32 28.87
CA HIS A 389 -38.90 27.01 27.74
C HIS A 389 -37.93 27.20 26.55
N ASP A 390 -36.63 27.11 26.80
CA ASP A 390 -35.56 27.17 25.81
C ASP A 390 -35.16 25.79 25.26
N GLY A 391 -35.85 24.72 25.67
CA GLY A 391 -35.51 23.34 25.35
C GLY A 391 -34.27 22.81 26.08
N CYS A 392 -33.73 23.54 27.05
CA CYS A 392 -32.56 23.11 27.83
C CYS A 392 -32.95 22.35 29.10
N PHE A 393 -32.21 21.28 29.38
CA PHE A 393 -32.28 20.55 30.65
C PHE A 393 -30.89 20.12 31.12
N TRP A 394 -30.82 19.76 32.39
CA TRP A 394 -29.64 19.22 33.03
C TRP A 394 -29.85 17.75 33.41
N MET A 395 -28.76 17.00 33.44
CA MET A 395 -28.68 15.65 34.01
C MET A 395 -27.25 15.39 34.49
N VAL A 396 -27.07 14.37 35.33
CA VAL A 396 -25.73 13.93 35.72
C VAL A 396 -25.06 13.10 34.61
N TRP A 397 -23.73 13.11 34.58
CA TRP A 397 -22.91 12.41 33.57
C TRP A 397 -23.18 10.91 33.55
N GLU A 398 -23.37 10.34 34.73
CA GLU A 398 -23.67 8.93 34.94
C GLU A 398 -25.03 8.56 34.29
N ASP A 399 -26.08 9.39 34.44
CA ASP A 399 -27.37 9.21 33.76
C ASP A 399 -27.28 9.37 32.24
N LEU A 400 -26.39 10.24 31.73
CA LEU A 400 -26.14 10.36 30.29
C LEU A 400 -25.53 9.06 29.74
N LEU A 401 -24.53 8.50 30.42
CA LEU A 401 -23.94 7.21 30.06
C LEU A 401 -24.96 6.08 30.13
N ASP A 402 -25.93 6.14 31.05
CA ASP A 402 -26.96 5.13 31.19
C ASP A 402 -28.13 5.26 30.19
N THR A 403 -28.46 6.49 29.78
CA THR A 403 -29.62 6.80 28.92
C THR A 403 -29.31 6.79 27.42
N PHE A 404 -28.13 7.26 27.00
CA PHE A 404 -27.76 7.42 25.59
C PHE A 404 -26.83 6.30 25.10
N THR A 405 -26.76 6.12 23.77
CA THR A 405 -25.98 5.04 23.15
C THR A 405 -24.77 5.56 22.37
N GLU A 406 -24.84 6.76 21.82
CA GLU A 406 -23.82 7.31 20.91
C GLU A 406 -23.54 8.78 21.24
N LEU A 407 -22.26 9.13 21.35
CA LEU A 407 -21.76 10.51 21.46
C LEU A 407 -20.98 10.85 20.19
N PHE A 408 -21.40 11.88 19.46
CA PHE A 408 -20.69 12.42 18.31
C PHE A 408 -19.86 13.64 18.72
N VAL A 409 -18.61 13.68 18.26
CA VAL A 409 -17.64 14.73 18.56
C VAL A 409 -17.10 15.29 17.24
N VAL A 410 -17.32 16.58 17.01
CA VAL A 410 -16.86 17.28 15.80
C VAL A 410 -15.80 18.31 16.18
N HIS A 411 -14.58 18.10 15.68
CA HIS A 411 -13.49 19.05 15.81
C HIS A 411 -13.63 20.14 14.75
N VAL A 412 -14.07 21.32 15.17
CA VAL A 412 -14.07 22.53 14.35
C VAL A 412 -12.69 23.17 14.46
N PHE A 413 -11.93 23.15 13.38
CA PHE A 413 -10.54 23.61 13.39
C PHE A 413 -10.45 25.13 13.42
N GLN A 414 -9.66 25.66 14.35
CA GLN A 414 -9.54 27.09 14.58
C GLN A 414 -8.49 27.72 13.63
N PRO A 415 -8.54 29.03 13.35
CA PRO A 415 -7.57 29.68 12.47
C PRO A 415 -6.10 29.54 12.91
N ASP A 416 -5.86 29.37 14.22
CA ASP A 416 -4.52 29.18 14.80
C ASP A 416 -3.98 27.73 14.64
N ASP A 417 -4.84 26.75 14.35
CA ASP A 417 -4.43 25.35 14.21
C ASP A 417 -3.52 25.16 12.99
N ARG A 418 -2.42 24.40 13.15
CA ARG A 418 -1.53 24.06 12.03
C ARG A 418 -2.10 22.87 11.28
N GLN A 419 -2.89 23.17 10.25
CA GLN A 419 -3.51 22.21 9.37
C GLN A 419 -2.62 21.91 8.16
N TYR A 420 -2.43 20.62 7.86
CA TYR A 420 -1.75 20.12 6.67
C TYR A 420 -2.66 19.11 6.00
N SER A 421 -3.27 19.49 4.86
CA SER A 421 -4.00 18.54 4.01
C SER A 421 -3.12 18.03 2.87
N VAL A 422 -3.24 16.74 2.55
CA VAL A 422 -2.51 16.07 1.49
C VAL A 422 -3.45 15.10 0.75
N ARG A 423 -3.74 15.42 -0.51
CA ARG A 423 -4.40 14.48 -1.44
C ARG A 423 -3.47 13.31 -1.76
N GLY A 424 -4.01 12.11 -1.66
CA GLY A 424 -3.35 10.85 -1.96
C GLY A 424 -4.25 9.91 -2.74
N ASP A 425 -3.64 8.83 -3.19
CA ASP A 425 -4.19 7.93 -4.19
C ASP A 425 -3.68 6.51 -3.93
N TRP A 426 -4.61 5.56 -3.86
CA TRP A 426 -4.30 4.13 -4.00
C TRP A 426 -4.63 3.77 -5.45
N VAL A 427 -3.62 3.52 -6.29
CA VAL A 427 -3.78 3.23 -7.72
C VAL A 427 -2.78 2.14 -8.12
N GLY A 428 -3.26 1.13 -8.84
CA GLY A 428 -2.50 -0.02 -9.32
C GLY A 428 -1.64 -0.66 -8.24
N THR A 429 -0.36 -0.33 -8.27
CA THR A 429 0.66 -0.88 -7.38
C THR A 429 0.68 -0.29 -5.97
N THR A 430 0.12 0.90 -5.75
CA THR A 430 0.05 1.53 -4.42
C THR A 430 -1.21 1.13 -3.64
N ALA A 431 -2.21 0.54 -4.30
CA ALA A 431 -3.35 -0.13 -3.68
C ALA A 431 -2.93 -1.49 -3.06
N ALA A 432 -1.99 -1.46 -2.11
CA ALA A 432 -1.27 -2.62 -1.63
C ALA A 432 -1.99 -3.43 -0.53
N GLY A 433 -3.00 -2.83 0.10
CA GLY A 433 -3.83 -3.47 1.14
C GLY A 433 -3.18 -3.46 2.53
N ALA A 434 -3.83 -4.17 3.47
CA ALA A 434 -3.35 -4.33 4.85
C ALA A 434 -2.02 -5.12 4.96
N PRO A 435 -1.27 -4.99 6.08
CA PRO A 435 -0.02 -5.73 6.25
C PRO A 435 -0.31 -7.21 6.50
N VAL A 436 0.32 -8.08 5.71
CA VAL A 436 0.13 -9.53 5.76
C VAL A 436 1.12 -10.16 6.74
N LYS A 437 0.59 -10.89 7.74
CA LYS A 437 1.42 -11.69 8.65
C LYS A 437 2.07 -12.84 7.87
N VAL A 438 3.38 -12.74 7.63
CA VAL A 438 4.16 -13.87 7.11
C VAL A 438 4.23 -14.97 8.17
N PRO A 439 3.87 -16.22 7.85
CA PRO A 439 4.07 -17.35 8.76
C PRO A 439 5.55 -17.55 9.06
N LEU A 440 5.93 -17.44 10.34
CA LEU A 440 7.21 -17.97 10.80
C LEU A 440 7.12 -19.51 10.79
N PRO A 441 8.11 -20.25 10.24
CA PRO A 441 8.12 -21.69 10.35
C PRO A 441 8.19 -22.08 11.83
N ALA A 442 7.43 -23.11 12.20
CA ALA A 442 7.41 -23.60 13.58
C ALA A 442 8.83 -23.94 14.06
N PRO A 443 9.19 -23.62 15.32
CA PRO A 443 10.48 -24.01 15.86
C PRO A 443 10.60 -25.54 15.81
N VAL A 444 11.65 -26.02 15.16
CA VAL A 444 11.99 -27.45 15.17
C VAL A 444 12.25 -27.84 16.61
N VAL A 445 11.39 -28.67 17.18
CA VAL A 445 11.54 -29.20 18.54
C VAL A 445 12.90 -29.91 18.63
N PRO A 446 13.84 -29.43 19.44
CA PRO A 446 15.07 -30.18 19.71
C PRO A 446 14.67 -31.45 20.48
N GLY A 447 15.13 -32.61 20.03
CA GLY A 447 14.93 -33.85 20.79
C GLY A 447 15.57 -33.75 22.18
N ASP A 448 14.96 -34.42 23.16
CA ASP A 448 15.27 -34.27 24.59
C ASP A 448 16.77 -34.32 24.91
N GLY A 449 17.29 -33.19 25.41
CA GLY A 449 18.68 -33.01 25.79
C GLY A 449 18.79 -31.93 26.87
N ASN A 450 18.76 -32.35 28.13
CA ASN A 450 18.79 -31.46 29.30
C ASN A 450 20.05 -30.58 29.34
N HIS A 451 19.93 -29.30 28.99
CA HIS A 451 20.85 -28.25 29.44
C HIS A 451 20.11 -26.93 29.67
N ALA A 452 20.03 -26.52 30.93
CA ALA A 452 19.46 -25.23 31.33
C ALA A 452 20.39 -24.07 30.94
N SER A 453 19.86 -23.02 30.31
CA SER A 453 20.48 -21.68 30.32
C SER A 453 19.48 -20.56 30.03
N SER A 454 19.82 -19.37 30.52
CA SER A 454 19.01 -18.16 30.63
C SER A 454 18.25 -17.71 29.38
N GLY A 455 17.01 -17.25 29.59
CA GLY A 455 16.27 -16.48 28.60
C GLY A 455 16.98 -15.18 28.22
N HIS A 456 17.46 -15.10 26.99
CA HIS A 456 17.77 -13.85 26.33
C HIS A 456 16.81 -13.67 25.16
N SER A 457 16.03 -12.59 25.22
CA SER A 457 15.28 -12.09 24.06
C SER A 457 16.25 -11.94 22.89
N THR A 458 16.04 -12.73 21.84
CA THR A 458 16.86 -12.74 20.63
C THR A 458 16.60 -11.48 19.83
N ARG A 459 17.17 -10.36 20.30
CA ARG A 459 17.33 -9.12 19.56
C ARG A 459 17.94 -9.49 18.21
N SER A 460 17.13 -9.42 17.15
CA SER A 460 17.54 -9.76 15.79
C SER A 460 18.64 -8.81 15.36
N LYS A 461 19.89 -9.23 15.56
CA LYS A 461 21.07 -8.58 14.99
C LYS A 461 21.02 -8.83 13.49
N GLU A 462 20.28 -7.96 12.79
CA GLU A 462 20.25 -7.87 11.34
C GLU A 462 21.69 -7.76 10.84
N THR A 463 22.23 -8.89 10.38
CA THR A 463 23.61 -9.02 9.93
C THR A 463 23.75 -8.19 8.66
N LEU A 464 24.82 -7.39 8.57
CA LEU A 464 25.15 -6.69 7.32
C LEU A 464 25.40 -7.71 6.20
N ILE A 465 25.59 -7.23 4.96
CA ILE A 465 26.04 -8.08 3.86
C ILE A 465 27.47 -8.56 4.14
N ASP A 466 27.58 -9.66 4.88
CA ASP A 466 28.81 -10.40 5.07
C ASP A 466 29.28 -11.02 3.75
N LYS A 467 30.59 -11.26 3.67
CA LYS A 467 31.31 -11.70 2.45
C LYS A 467 31.10 -13.19 2.10
N THR A 468 29.86 -13.63 2.22
CA THR A 468 29.23 -14.84 1.65
C THR A 468 29.52 -16.18 2.35
N ARG A 469 28.43 -16.83 2.77
CA ARG A 469 28.10 -18.24 2.50
C ARG A 469 26.60 -18.27 2.21
N TRP A 470 26.14 -19.19 1.36
CA TRP A 470 24.76 -19.20 0.87
C TRP A 470 23.75 -19.28 2.02
N GLY A 471 22.61 -18.63 1.89
CA GLY A 471 21.53 -18.73 2.88
C GLY A 471 20.21 -18.23 2.33
N TRP A 472 19.12 -18.84 2.77
CA TRP A 472 17.79 -18.32 2.49
C TRP A 472 17.47 -17.13 3.40
N LEU A 473 16.50 -16.31 3.00
CA LEU A 473 15.86 -15.30 3.81
C LEU A 473 14.43 -15.76 4.12
N HIS A 474 13.90 -15.37 5.28
CA HIS A 474 12.46 -15.41 5.47
C HIS A 474 11.81 -14.42 4.52
N ASP A 475 10.71 -14.85 3.91
CA ASP A 475 9.99 -14.01 2.98
C ASP A 475 9.39 -12.82 3.74
N ALA A 476 9.49 -11.62 3.17
CA ALA A 476 8.85 -10.44 3.74
C ALA A 476 7.40 -10.31 3.26
N ASP A 477 6.61 -9.44 3.90
CA ASP A 477 5.32 -9.00 3.35
C ASP A 477 5.54 -8.51 1.90
N PRO A 478 4.84 -9.06 0.89
CA PRO A 478 5.12 -8.76 -0.52
C PRO A 478 4.68 -7.38 -0.98
N ASN A 479 3.75 -6.70 -0.30
CA ASN A 479 3.04 -5.56 -0.87
C ASN A 479 3.02 -4.31 0.03
N TRP A 480 2.91 -4.48 1.36
CA TRP A 480 2.58 -3.40 2.32
C TRP A 480 3.34 -2.08 2.13
N HIS A 481 4.63 -2.16 1.82
CA HIS A 481 5.53 -1.02 1.65
C HIS A 481 5.13 -0.09 0.50
N ARG A 482 4.27 -0.53 -0.42
CA ARG A 482 3.85 0.22 -1.61
C ARG A 482 2.64 1.11 -1.35
N ASN A 483 1.92 0.92 -0.23
CA ASN A 483 0.93 1.89 0.22
C ASN A 483 1.61 3.27 0.32
N PRO A 484 0.90 4.38 -0.01
CA PRO A 484 1.43 5.73 0.16
C PRO A 484 1.96 5.94 1.58
N GLN A 485 3.03 6.72 1.74
CA GLN A 485 3.63 6.97 3.05
C GLN A 485 3.91 8.45 3.23
N PHE A 486 3.71 8.95 4.46
CA PHE A 486 3.89 10.35 4.81
C PHE A 486 4.73 10.45 6.08
N LYS A 487 5.85 11.16 6.02
CA LYS A 487 6.75 11.37 7.15
C LYS A 487 6.33 12.64 7.91
N LEU A 488 6.15 12.50 9.21
CA LEU A 488 5.87 13.57 10.17
C LEU A 488 7.11 13.76 11.07
N THR A 489 7.59 14.99 11.22
CA THR A 489 8.66 15.38 12.14
C THR A 489 8.39 16.73 12.81
N VAL A 490 8.94 16.96 14.00
CA VAL A 490 9.00 18.31 14.59
C VAL A 490 10.16 19.10 13.92
N PRO A 491 9.94 20.31 13.40
CA PRO A 491 11.01 21.18 12.90
C PRO A 491 12.02 21.52 14.00
N HIS A 492 13.31 21.61 13.64
CA HIS A 492 14.38 21.91 14.61
C HIS A 492 14.57 23.42 14.87
N GLU A 493 13.88 24.29 14.11
CA GLU A 493 14.10 25.75 14.11
C GLU A 493 13.06 26.55 14.92
N SER A 494 12.02 25.89 15.45
CA SER A 494 10.92 26.57 16.15
C SER A 494 11.20 26.78 17.63
N LEU A 495 11.90 27.87 17.96
CA LEU A 495 11.55 28.87 19.01
C LEU A 495 12.72 29.84 19.29
N SER A 496 12.89 30.85 18.43
CA SER A 496 13.66 32.06 18.73
C SER A 496 12.71 33.26 18.77
N THR A 497 12.06 33.46 19.91
CA THR A 497 11.31 34.69 20.22
C THR A 497 11.81 35.17 21.58
N GLY A 498 12.39 36.38 21.62
CA GLY A 498 13.30 36.77 22.68
C GLY A 498 12.67 36.90 24.07
N LYS A 499 13.06 35.99 24.97
CA LYS A 499 13.52 36.31 26.34
C LYS A 499 14.06 35.03 27.03
N GLY A 500 15.38 34.88 27.02
CA GLY A 500 16.12 34.23 28.12
C GLY A 500 15.77 32.79 28.53
N ASP A 501 15.28 31.92 27.65
CA ASP A 501 15.15 30.49 27.95
C ASP A 501 15.44 29.63 26.72
N THR A 502 16.54 28.86 26.76
CA THR A 502 16.93 27.92 25.69
C THR A 502 16.09 26.64 25.75
N ALA A 503 14.84 26.75 25.31
CA ALA A 503 13.91 25.63 25.28
C ALA A 503 14.36 24.55 24.27
N VAL A 504 15.01 23.49 24.78
CA VAL A 504 15.22 22.23 24.06
C VAL A 504 13.88 21.76 23.48
N GLY A 505 13.88 21.32 22.22
CA GLY A 505 12.68 20.99 21.46
C GLY A 505 11.66 20.18 22.26
N LYS A 506 10.46 20.73 22.43
CA LYS A 506 9.35 20.08 23.15
C LYS A 506 8.60 19.16 22.19
N SER A 507 7.99 18.09 22.72
CA SER A 507 7.12 17.23 21.91
C SER A 507 5.81 17.95 21.59
N VAL A 508 5.33 17.83 20.35
CA VAL A 508 4.02 18.34 19.95
C VAL A 508 2.97 17.33 20.41
N ASN A 509 2.17 17.72 21.39
CA ASN A 509 1.09 16.89 21.96
C ASN A 509 -0.26 17.27 21.36
N GLY A 510 -1.19 16.32 21.29
CA GLY A 510 -2.57 16.59 20.86
C GLY A 510 -2.71 16.79 19.35
N VAL A 511 -1.83 16.19 18.56
CA VAL A 511 -1.97 16.10 17.10
C VAL A 511 -3.18 15.21 16.78
N LEU A 512 -4.00 15.66 15.83
CA LEU A 512 -5.10 14.93 15.25
C LEU A 512 -4.71 14.50 13.83
N LEU A 513 -5.00 13.23 13.51
CA LEU A 513 -4.81 12.63 12.20
C LEU A 513 -6.19 12.26 11.66
N SER A 514 -6.53 12.74 10.47
CA SER A 514 -7.77 12.45 9.76
C SER A 514 -7.46 11.84 8.40
N LEU A 515 -8.12 10.73 8.05
CA LEU A 515 -8.05 10.10 6.73
C LEU A 515 -9.46 9.95 6.18
N THR A 516 -9.77 10.66 5.09
CA THR A 516 -11.10 10.67 4.47
C THR A 516 -11.04 10.05 3.08
N GLN A 517 -11.95 9.15 2.74
CA GLN A 517 -12.14 8.68 1.36
C GLN A 517 -13.08 9.60 0.56
N ARG A 518 -12.97 9.57 -0.77
CA ARG A 518 -13.88 10.27 -1.69
C ARG A 518 -15.35 9.99 -1.36
N ASP A 519 -16.23 10.99 -1.50
CA ASP A 519 -17.67 10.80 -1.27
C ASP A 519 -18.30 9.90 -2.33
N PHE A 520 -18.63 8.65 -1.99
CA PHE A 520 -19.24 7.70 -2.92
C PHE A 520 -20.76 7.90 -3.13
N ARG A 521 -21.42 8.71 -2.29
CA ARG A 521 -22.88 8.99 -2.41
C ARG A 521 -23.21 9.68 -3.74
N LEU A 522 -22.33 10.57 -4.19
CA LEU A 522 -22.42 11.27 -5.48
C LEU A 522 -22.22 10.33 -6.70
N TYR A 523 -21.80 9.08 -6.49
CA TYR A 523 -21.48 8.12 -7.55
C TYR A 523 -22.20 6.77 -7.38
N GLY A 524 -23.17 6.67 -6.46
CA GLY A 524 -23.96 5.46 -6.22
C GLY A 524 -23.20 4.29 -5.60
N GLY A 525 -22.08 4.54 -4.93
CA GLY A 525 -21.22 3.52 -4.30
C GLY A 525 -21.25 3.53 -2.77
N ASP A 526 -20.65 2.50 -2.18
CA ASP A 526 -20.49 2.36 -0.72
C ASP A 526 -19.08 2.72 -0.25
N ASN A 527 -18.98 3.21 1.00
CA ASN A 527 -17.70 3.45 1.66
C ASN A 527 -16.89 2.15 1.82
N TYR A 528 -15.60 2.20 1.50
CA TYR A 528 -14.67 1.09 1.66
C TYR A 528 -13.99 1.09 3.03
N ALA A 529 -13.52 -0.09 3.44
CA ALA A 529 -12.73 -0.28 4.65
C ALA A 529 -11.32 0.35 4.50
N ILE A 530 -11.20 1.64 4.82
CA ILE A 530 -9.94 2.39 4.94
C ILE A 530 -9.35 2.26 6.35
N ASN A 531 -8.03 2.42 6.48
CA ASN A 531 -7.29 2.34 7.73
C ASN A 531 -6.01 3.19 7.63
N PHE A 532 -5.35 3.47 8.74
CA PHE A 532 -3.95 3.90 8.73
C PHE A 532 -3.17 3.43 9.95
N VAL A 533 -1.85 3.45 9.83
CA VAL A 533 -0.93 3.22 10.95
C VAL A 533 0.16 4.28 10.99
N LEU A 534 0.56 4.68 12.20
CA LEU A 534 1.65 5.61 12.48
C LEU A 534 2.83 4.85 13.11
N LEU A 535 3.89 4.67 12.33
CA LEU A 535 5.12 3.97 12.74
C LEU A 535 6.20 4.96 13.15
N ARG A 536 6.77 4.83 14.36
CA ARG A 536 7.92 5.64 14.79
C ARG A 536 9.24 5.00 14.37
N GLU A 537 10.16 5.81 13.84
CA GLU A 537 11.55 5.44 13.61
C GLU A 537 12.53 6.40 14.32
N LYS A 538 13.61 5.82 14.84
CA LYS A 538 14.74 6.51 15.46
C LYS A 538 15.78 6.86 14.39
N LEU A 539 15.51 7.93 13.63
CA LEU A 539 16.53 8.51 12.76
C LEU A 539 17.67 9.13 13.57
N THR A 540 18.87 9.18 12.99
CA THR A 540 19.95 10.03 13.52
C THR A 540 19.58 11.49 13.30
N LEU A 541 20.06 12.39 14.17
CA LEU A 541 19.80 13.84 14.07
C LEU A 541 20.18 14.41 12.68
N ALA A 542 21.29 13.94 12.10
CA ALA A 542 21.73 14.33 10.77
C ALA A 542 20.72 13.92 9.66
N THR A 543 20.16 12.71 9.71
CA THR A 543 19.14 12.24 8.75
C THR A 543 17.75 12.82 9.02
N ALA A 544 17.46 13.24 10.25
CA ALA A 544 16.23 13.95 10.57
C ALA A 544 16.23 15.40 10.03
N ALA A 545 17.40 16.05 10.00
CA ALA A 545 17.58 17.44 9.56
C ALA A 545 17.98 17.60 8.06
N SER A 546 18.31 16.52 7.35
CA SER A 546 18.72 16.60 5.95
C SER A 546 17.60 17.07 5.01
N ASN A 547 17.98 17.78 3.94
CA ASN A 547 17.08 18.10 2.81
C ASN A 547 16.90 16.94 1.82
N ASP A 548 17.50 15.78 2.08
CA ASP A 548 17.30 14.57 1.29
C ASP A 548 15.84 14.09 1.38
N PRO A 549 15.27 13.51 0.30
CA PRO A 549 13.93 12.96 0.33
C PRO A 549 13.80 11.86 1.38
N PRO A 550 12.68 11.79 2.10
CA PRO A 550 12.54 10.84 3.20
C PRO A 550 12.55 9.38 2.70
N PRO A 551 13.24 8.47 3.41
CA PRO A 551 13.32 7.07 3.01
C PRO A 551 11.99 6.35 3.21
N ALA A 552 11.67 5.40 2.34
CA ALA A 552 10.48 4.57 2.49
C ALA A 552 10.63 3.52 3.61
N ILE A 553 9.51 3.22 4.27
CA ILE A 553 9.38 2.09 5.19
C ILE A 553 9.04 0.84 4.38
N TRP A 554 9.95 -0.13 4.44
CA TRP A 554 9.89 -1.36 3.64
C TRP A 554 9.23 -2.56 4.33
N GLU A 555 9.01 -2.45 5.64
CA GLU A 555 8.50 -3.53 6.51
C GLU A 555 7.57 -2.97 7.58
N PHE A 556 6.48 -3.70 7.85
CA PHE A 556 5.62 -3.43 8.99
C PHE A 556 6.23 -4.02 10.28
N LYS A 557 6.64 -3.16 11.21
CA LYS A 557 7.14 -3.57 12.53
C LYS A 557 6.12 -3.18 13.60
N ARG A 558 5.35 -4.16 14.11
CA ARG A 558 4.28 -3.92 15.10
C ARG A 558 4.75 -3.18 16.35
N SER A 559 5.99 -3.43 16.80
CA SER A 559 6.63 -2.75 17.93
C SER A 559 6.98 -1.27 17.68
N HIS A 560 6.84 -0.78 16.46
CA HIS A 560 7.04 0.63 16.10
C HIS A 560 5.70 1.38 15.98
N VAL A 561 4.54 0.71 16.08
CA VAL A 561 3.22 1.33 16.03
C VAL A 561 3.04 2.23 17.26
N VAL A 562 2.77 3.51 17.02
CA VAL A 562 2.42 4.50 18.07
C VAL A 562 0.92 4.80 18.05
N ALA A 563 0.29 4.76 16.88
CA ALA A 563 -1.14 4.94 16.71
C ALA A 563 -1.64 4.20 15.46
N GLU A 564 -2.91 3.83 15.47
CA GLU A 564 -3.65 3.29 14.32
C GLU A 564 -5.14 3.64 14.44
N ALA A 565 -5.85 3.54 13.32
CA ALA A 565 -7.29 3.71 13.21
C ALA A 565 -7.86 2.78 12.11
N HIS A 566 -9.09 2.31 12.33
CA HIS A 566 -9.79 1.31 11.52
C HIS A 566 -11.25 1.71 11.35
N SER A 567 -11.77 1.65 10.11
CA SER A 567 -13.10 2.20 9.73
C SER A 567 -14.28 1.30 10.07
N TYR A 568 -14.03 0.15 10.70
CA TYR A 568 -15.01 -0.81 11.17
C TYR A 568 -14.48 -1.47 12.45
N GLU A 569 -15.39 -1.89 13.31
CA GLU A 569 -15.00 -2.61 14.52
C GLU A 569 -14.58 -4.03 14.17
N THR A 570 -13.35 -4.39 14.51
CA THR A 570 -12.98 -5.80 14.68
C THR A 570 -13.63 -6.30 15.96
N SER A 571 -14.87 -6.78 15.86
CA SER A 571 -15.49 -7.57 16.92
C SER A 571 -14.57 -8.76 17.22
N SER A 572 -14.19 -8.91 18.50
CA SER A 572 -13.02 -9.65 18.97
C SER A 572 -11.66 -9.04 18.59
N ALA A 573 -10.79 -8.91 19.60
CA ALA A 573 -9.36 -8.83 19.37
C ALA A 573 -8.95 -10.01 18.48
N ILE A 574 -8.14 -9.74 17.45
CA ILE A 574 -7.59 -10.82 16.61
C ILE A 574 -6.69 -11.69 17.49
N ASP A 575 -7.24 -12.77 18.01
CA ASP A 575 -6.44 -13.92 18.39
C ASP A 575 -5.83 -14.45 17.09
N TRP A 576 -4.53 -14.22 16.93
CA TRP A 576 -3.80 -14.54 15.71
C TRP A 576 -3.49 -16.04 15.58
N SER A 577 -4.39 -16.89 16.09
CA SER A 577 -4.38 -18.34 16.03
C SER A 577 -5.62 -18.87 15.31
N SER A 578 -5.38 -19.64 14.24
CA SER A 578 -6.40 -20.23 13.34
C SER A 578 -7.27 -19.28 12.51
N ALA A 579 -6.77 -18.90 11.33
CA ALA A 579 -7.62 -18.64 10.16
C ALA A 579 -7.10 -19.50 9.00
N ALA A 580 -7.89 -20.48 8.57
CA ALA A 580 -7.58 -21.29 7.39
C ALA A 580 -7.75 -20.47 6.10
N PRO A 581 -6.99 -20.75 5.02
CA PRO A 581 -7.05 -19.93 3.80
C PRO A 581 -8.38 -20.11 3.07
N ALA A 582 -9.21 -19.07 3.09
CA ALA A 582 -10.36 -18.97 2.20
C ALA A 582 -9.88 -18.85 0.74
N THR A 583 -10.43 -19.68 -0.14
CA THR A 583 -10.05 -19.74 -1.55
C THR A 583 -10.50 -18.45 -2.28
N PRO A 584 -9.63 -17.77 -3.04
CA PRO A 584 -10.05 -16.58 -3.78
C PRO A 584 -10.98 -16.95 -4.94
N ALA A 585 -12.20 -16.41 -4.93
CA ALA A 585 -13.11 -16.48 -6.06
C ALA A 585 -12.63 -15.54 -7.19
N THR A 586 -12.78 -16.00 -8.43
CA THR A 586 -12.26 -15.34 -9.63
C THR A 586 -13.08 -14.09 -9.97
N PRO A 587 -12.47 -12.91 -10.23
CA PRO A 587 -13.18 -11.77 -10.79
C PRO A 587 -13.36 -11.97 -12.31
N SER A 588 -14.61 -12.07 -12.78
CA SER A 588 -14.95 -11.99 -14.20
C SER A 588 -14.89 -10.54 -14.69
N ILE A 589 -14.23 -10.31 -15.82
CA ILE A 589 -14.11 -8.98 -16.44
C ILE A 589 -15.39 -8.65 -17.21
N SER A 590 -16.11 -7.61 -16.78
CA SER A 590 -17.10 -6.89 -17.60
C SER A 590 -17.32 -5.47 -17.04
N HIS A 591 -17.38 -4.49 -17.95
CA HIS A 591 -17.65 -3.07 -17.64
C HIS A 591 -19.04 -2.86 -17.02
N PRO A 592 -19.29 -1.72 -16.33
CA PRO A 592 -20.53 -1.51 -15.59
C PRO A 592 -21.72 -1.31 -16.52
N ALA A 593 -22.71 -2.20 -16.39
CA ALA A 593 -24.05 -2.02 -16.92
C ALA A 593 -25.06 -2.29 -15.80
N THR A 594 -26.08 -1.43 -15.75
CA THR A 594 -27.14 -1.34 -14.74
C THR A 594 -27.78 -2.69 -14.39
N PRO A 595 -27.91 -3.07 -13.09
CA PRO A 595 -28.79 -4.15 -12.68
C PRO A 595 -30.24 -3.66 -12.69
N MET A 596 -31.07 -4.20 -13.60
CA MET A 596 -32.52 -3.97 -13.58
C MET A 596 -33.21 -4.67 -12.40
N ALA A 597 -34.40 -4.15 -12.06
CA ALA A 597 -35.21 -4.59 -10.93
C ALA A 597 -35.65 -6.07 -11.01
N GLY A 598 -35.81 -6.71 -9.84
CA GLY A 598 -36.24 -8.11 -9.75
C GLY A 598 -36.76 -8.53 -8.37
N VAL A 599 -38.06 -8.33 -8.14
CA VAL A 599 -38.98 -9.10 -7.26
C VAL A 599 -38.61 -9.27 -5.78
N VAL A 600 -39.43 -8.66 -4.91
CA VAL A 600 -39.52 -8.98 -3.48
C VAL A 600 -40.44 -10.20 -3.30
N SER A 601 -40.01 -11.21 -2.53
CA SER A 601 -40.89 -12.31 -2.10
C SER A 601 -40.82 -12.50 -0.58
N ASN A 602 -41.94 -12.26 0.10
CA ASN A 602 -42.11 -12.52 1.53
C ASN A 602 -41.94 -14.01 1.86
N ALA A 603 -41.19 -14.31 2.92
CA ALA A 603 -41.30 -15.57 3.65
C ALA A 603 -41.19 -15.27 5.16
N ALA A 604 -42.30 -15.47 5.87
CA ALA A 604 -42.36 -15.35 7.33
C ALA A 604 -42.20 -16.73 7.99
N ALA A 605 -41.92 -16.70 9.31
CA ALA A 605 -41.90 -17.82 10.24
C ALA A 605 -40.69 -18.80 10.18
N GLY A 606 -39.86 -18.70 11.22
CA GLY A 606 -38.83 -19.69 11.57
C GLY A 606 -38.12 -19.23 12.84
N LEU A 607 -38.56 -19.70 14.02
CA LEU A 607 -37.90 -19.34 15.28
C LEU A 607 -36.48 -19.92 15.32
N GLY A 608 -35.49 -19.03 15.33
CA GLY A 608 -34.10 -19.35 15.59
C GLY A 608 -33.40 -18.15 16.20
N THR A 609 -32.85 -18.29 17.41
CA THR A 609 -32.15 -17.23 18.13
C THR A 609 -30.81 -16.92 17.48
N ALA A 610 -30.81 -16.05 16.48
CA ALA A 610 -29.61 -15.52 15.85
C ALA A 610 -29.24 -14.16 16.49
N SER A 611 -28.38 -14.18 17.51
CA SER A 611 -27.71 -12.98 18.03
C SER A 611 -26.59 -12.54 17.06
N GLY A 612 -26.95 -12.27 15.82
CA GLY A 612 -26.06 -11.66 14.84
C GLY A 612 -25.99 -10.16 15.10
N GLN A 613 -24.91 -9.70 15.74
CA GLN A 613 -24.57 -8.28 15.73
C GLN A 613 -24.45 -7.82 14.26
N PRO A 614 -25.13 -6.73 13.84
CA PRO A 614 -25.01 -6.23 12.48
C PRO A 614 -23.55 -5.84 12.24
N LYS A 615 -22.96 -6.30 11.13
CA LYS A 615 -21.59 -5.95 10.77
C LYS A 615 -21.52 -4.43 10.57
N SER A 616 -20.69 -3.75 11.33
CA SER A 616 -20.46 -2.32 11.13
C SER A 616 -19.87 -2.09 9.73
N LEU A 617 -20.50 -1.18 9.00
CA LEU A 617 -20.12 -0.80 7.65
C LEU A 617 -19.07 0.32 7.71
N PRO A 618 -18.17 0.45 6.72
CA PRO A 618 -17.04 1.37 6.84
C PRO A 618 -17.43 2.85 6.93
N GLU A 619 -16.79 3.60 7.83
CA GLU A 619 -16.95 5.06 7.92
C GLU A 619 -16.16 5.81 6.80
N ARG A 620 -16.67 6.96 6.33
CA ARG A 620 -16.05 7.78 5.27
C ARG A 620 -14.76 8.48 5.75
N GLU A 621 -14.73 8.93 7.00
CA GLU A 621 -13.58 9.55 7.64
C GLU A 621 -13.08 8.66 8.80
N LEU A 622 -11.76 8.64 8.98
CA LEU A 622 -11.10 8.07 10.14
C LEU A 622 -10.33 9.12 10.92
N VAL A 623 -10.67 9.29 12.20
CA VAL A 623 -10.01 10.23 13.10
C VAL A 623 -9.20 9.51 14.17
N LYS A 624 -7.95 9.93 14.37
CA LYS A 624 -7.14 9.58 15.54
C LYS A 624 -6.61 10.83 16.21
N GLU A 625 -7.11 11.10 17.41
CA GLU A 625 -6.68 12.21 18.24
C GLU A 625 -5.60 11.82 19.28
N GLY A 626 -5.10 12.83 20.01
CA GLY A 626 -4.20 12.64 21.15
C GLY A 626 -2.78 12.22 20.79
N VAL A 627 -2.39 12.28 19.51
CA VAL A 627 -1.07 11.81 19.05
C VAL A 627 0.03 12.77 19.53
N THR A 628 1.14 12.20 19.99
CA THR A 628 2.35 12.94 20.39
C THR A 628 3.50 12.68 19.41
N ILE A 629 3.99 13.75 18.79
CA ILE A 629 5.14 13.75 17.89
C ILE A 629 6.35 14.34 18.64
N SER A 630 7.32 13.50 18.97
CA SER A 630 8.55 13.92 19.66
C SER A 630 9.65 14.34 18.69
N PRO A 631 10.43 15.39 19.01
CA PRO A 631 11.61 15.77 18.22
C PRO A 631 12.68 14.68 18.26
N GLY A 632 13.57 14.68 17.25
CA GLY A 632 14.59 13.64 17.08
C GLY A 632 14.05 12.25 16.71
N SER A 633 12.76 12.13 16.37
CA SER A 633 12.14 10.93 15.80
C SER A 633 11.37 11.30 14.53
N ALA A 634 11.26 10.35 13.60
CA ALA A 634 10.35 10.47 12.46
C ALA A 634 9.19 9.50 12.64
N TYR A 635 8.01 9.91 12.20
CA TYR A 635 6.80 9.11 12.27
C TYR A 635 6.27 8.94 10.85
N TYR A 636 6.00 7.70 10.43
CA TYR A 636 5.51 7.38 9.10
C TYR A 636 4.05 6.99 9.20
N LEU A 637 3.19 7.83 8.65
CA LEU A 637 1.76 7.59 8.49
C LEU A 637 1.56 6.88 7.16
N ILE A 638 1.00 5.67 7.21
CA ILE A 638 0.77 4.80 6.05
C ILE A 638 -0.73 4.50 6.00
N PRO A 639 -1.51 5.19 5.15
CA PRO A 639 -2.91 4.87 4.90
C PRO A 639 -3.06 3.69 3.92
N TYR A 640 -4.02 2.81 4.18
CA TYR A 640 -4.27 1.60 3.42
C TYR A 640 -5.75 1.18 3.46
N THR A 641 -6.23 0.61 2.37
CA THR A 641 -7.48 -0.16 2.35
C THR A 641 -7.27 -1.54 2.98
N THR A 642 -8.27 -2.13 3.64
CA THR A 642 -8.15 -3.49 4.20
C THR A 642 -7.81 -4.50 3.09
N ASN A 643 -8.52 -4.40 1.97
CA ASN A 643 -8.32 -5.26 0.80
C ASN A 643 -7.36 -4.61 -0.21
N PRO A 644 -6.39 -5.34 -0.78
CA PRO A 644 -5.55 -4.83 -1.86
C PRO A 644 -6.36 -4.64 -3.15
N LYS A 645 -5.79 -3.88 -4.10
CA LYS A 645 -6.36 -3.53 -5.41
C LYS A 645 -7.65 -2.70 -5.40
N VAL A 646 -8.03 -2.15 -4.25
CA VAL A 646 -9.09 -1.15 -4.18
C VAL A 646 -8.48 0.20 -4.57
N GLU A 647 -8.90 0.73 -5.71
CA GLU A 647 -8.38 2.00 -6.24
C GLU A 647 -9.32 3.16 -5.91
N MET A 648 -8.82 4.19 -5.23
CA MET A 648 -9.56 5.42 -4.95
C MET A 648 -8.62 6.55 -4.52
N GLU A 649 -9.17 7.77 -4.48
CA GLU A 649 -8.53 8.93 -3.87
C GLU A 649 -8.87 9.04 -2.38
N PHE A 650 -7.93 9.60 -1.62
CA PHE A 650 -8.11 9.92 -0.21
C PHE A 650 -7.49 11.27 0.14
N PHE A 651 -7.93 11.81 1.27
CA PHE A 651 -7.50 13.09 1.82
C PHE A 651 -6.94 12.85 3.21
N LEU A 652 -5.66 13.13 3.40
CA LEU A 652 -4.97 13.01 4.68
C LEU A 652 -4.82 14.39 5.32
N ARG A 653 -5.43 14.60 6.48
CA ARG A 653 -5.35 15.84 7.25
C ARG A 653 -4.57 15.60 8.54
N VAL A 654 -3.55 16.43 8.77
CA VAL A 654 -2.78 16.47 10.03
C VAL A 654 -3.02 17.84 10.66
N VAL A 655 -3.61 17.86 11.85
CA VAL A 655 -3.92 19.09 12.58
C VAL A 655 -3.14 19.09 13.89
N ALA A 656 -2.33 20.13 14.11
CA ALA A 656 -1.43 20.21 15.25
C ALA A 656 -1.45 21.60 15.91
N PRO A 657 -1.36 21.70 17.26
CA PRO A 657 -1.29 22.98 17.95
C PRO A 657 0.08 23.68 17.84
N GLN A 658 1.07 23.01 17.23
CA GLN A 658 2.41 23.54 16.94
C GLN A 658 2.87 23.02 15.57
N PRO A 659 3.80 23.69 14.88
CA PRO A 659 4.26 23.27 13.55
C PRO A 659 4.80 21.83 13.52
N VAL A 660 4.32 21.04 12.57
CA VAL A 660 4.80 19.69 12.25
C VAL A 660 5.15 19.67 10.76
N ARG A 661 6.33 19.18 10.39
CA ARG A 661 6.69 19.00 8.98
C ARG A 661 6.07 17.70 8.48
N VAL A 662 5.21 17.79 7.48
CA VAL A 662 4.58 16.64 6.78
C VAL A 662 5.18 16.53 5.39
N GLU A 663 5.71 15.36 5.04
CA GLU A 663 6.39 15.11 3.76
C GLU A 663 5.87 13.82 3.11
N ARG A 664 5.36 13.87 1.86
CA ARG A 664 5.05 12.66 1.09
C ARG A 664 6.37 11.94 0.76
N VAL A 665 6.45 10.66 1.12
CA VAL A 665 7.56 9.79 0.74
C VAL A 665 7.48 9.54 -0.78
N PRO A 666 8.59 9.63 -1.52
CA PRO A 666 8.58 9.32 -2.95
C PRO A 666 8.02 7.91 -3.20
N PRO A 667 7.18 7.73 -4.25
CA PRO A 667 6.70 6.40 -4.62
C PRO A 667 7.84 5.43 -4.86
N ILE A 668 7.67 4.19 -4.42
CA ILE A 668 8.64 3.12 -4.67
C ILE A 668 8.59 2.74 -6.14
N MET A 669 9.74 2.73 -6.80
CA MET A 669 9.85 2.40 -8.22
C MET A 669 9.78 0.89 -8.39
N SER A 670 8.89 0.42 -9.26
CA SER A 670 8.66 -1.00 -9.51
C SER A 670 8.83 -1.35 -10.99
N VAL A 671 9.58 -2.42 -11.29
CA VAL A 671 9.63 -3.03 -12.61
C VAL A 671 8.96 -4.40 -12.53
N ILE A 672 7.99 -4.64 -13.41
CA ILE A 672 7.28 -5.91 -13.51
C ILE A 672 7.67 -6.61 -14.81
N ARG A 673 7.88 -7.94 -14.72
CA ARG A 673 8.08 -8.86 -15.83
C ARG A 673 7.17 -10.06 -15.66
N THR A 674 6.73 -10.65 -16.76
CA THR A 674 5.98 -11.91 -16.76
C THR A 674 6.81 -12.99 -17.43
N GLY A 675 6.53 -14.25 -17.09
CA GLY A 675 7.23 -15.39 -17.66
C GLY A 675 6.49 -16.70 -17.45
N ARG A 676 7.05 -17.79 -18.00
CA ARG A 676 6.50 -19.15 -17.88
C ARG A 676 7.61 -20.16 -17.60
N TRP A 677 7.29 -21.15 -16.77
CA TRP A 677 8.03 -22.40 -16.66
C TRP A 677 7.33 -23.45 -17.53
N ARG A 678 8.09 -24.15 -18.37
CA ARG A 678 7.65 -25.18 -19.33
C ARG A 678 8.48 -26.45 -19.13
N ALA A 679 7.82 -27.60 -19.15
CA ALA A 679 8.49 -28.89 -19.14
C ALA A 679 9.08 -29.22 -20.52
N ASP A 680 9.73 -30.38 -20.62
CA ASP A 680 10.13 -30.96 -21.90
C ASP A 680 8.99 -31.84 -22.42
N ASP A 681 8.39 -31.44 -23.53
CA ASP A 681 7.41 -32.26 -24.24
C ASP A 681 8.17 -33.36 -24.98
N GLY A 682 8.30 -34.52 -24.32
CA GLY A 682 9.07 -35.68 -24.80
C GLY A 682 8.56 -36.36 -26.09
N THR A 683 7.74 -35.67 -26.90
CA THR A 683 7.27 -36.12 -28.21
C THR A 683 8.33 -35.91 -29.28
N ALA A 684 9.44 -36.65 -29.16
CA ALA A 684 10.49 -36.74 -30.16
C ALA A 684 10.86 -38.20 -30.49
N ASN A 685 9.85 -39.03 -30.81
CA ASN A 685 10.04 -40.19 -31.69
C ASN A 685 8.74 -40.72 -32.31
N SER A 686 8.83 -41.03 -33.62
CA SER A 686 8.03 -41.93 -34.47
C SER A 686 6.63 -42.37 -33.98
N ASP A 687 5.54 -42.15 -34.74
CA ASP A 687 5.31 -42.95 -35.96
C ASP A 687 4.49 -42.29 -37.09
N THR A 688 4.61 -42.94 -38.26
CA THR A 688 4.15 -42.65 -39.63
C THR A 688 2.80 -41.95 -39.92
N ASN A 689 2.82 -41.19 -41.02
CA ASN A 689 1.73 -40.94 -41.98
C ASN A 689 0.43 -40.28 -41.49
N THR A 690 0.36 -38.96 -41.61
CA THR A 690 -0.85 -38.31 -42.19
C THR A 690 -0.47 -36.97 -42.82
N SER A 691 -0.82 -36.78 -44.09
CA SER A 691 -0.67 -35.51 -44.79
C SER A 691 -1.84 -34.60 -44.47
N ASN A 692 -1.63 -33.54 -43.69
CA ASN A 692 -2.39 -32.30 -43.79
C ASN A 692 -1.59 -31.13 -43.19
N GLY A 693 -1.48 -30.05 -43.96
CA GLY A 693 -0.61 -28.92 -43.62
C GLY A 693 -1.23 -28.00 -42.57
N GLY A 694 -0.50 -27.80 -41.47
CA GLY A 694 -0.73 -26.73 -40.49
C GLY A 694 0.60 -26.28 -39.91
N THR A 695 1.11 -25.13 -40.36
CA THR A 695 2.41 -24.61 -39.93
C THR A 695 2.31 -23.96 -38.55
N SER A 696 2.65 -24.70 -37.49
CA SER A 696 2.86 -24.17 -36.13
C SER A 696 4.30 -24.43 -35.67
N SER A 697 5.27 -23.73 -36.27
CA SER A 697 6.70 -23.91 -36.04
C SER A 697 7.27 -22.92 -35.01
N THR A 698 7.09 -23.21 -33.72
CA THR A 698 7.94 -22.67 -32.64
C THR A 698 8.11 -23.72 -31.54
N GLY A 699 9.09 -24.62 -31.71
CA GLY A 699 9.49 -25.59 -30.69
C GLY A 699 10.22 -24.89 -29.55
N GLU A 700 9.48 -24.31 -28.59
CA GLU A 700 10.05 -23.63 -27.44
C GLU A 700 10.64 -24.62 -26.43
N MET A 701 11.94 -24.51 -26.16
CA MET A 701 12.67 -25.43 -25.28
C MET A 701 12.26 -25.35 -23.81
N ALA A 702 12.31 -26.50 -23.14
CA ALA A 702 12.10 -26.65 -21.70
C ALA A 702 12.91 -25.63 -20.88
N ASN A 703 12.28 -25.09 -19.84
CA ASN A 703 12.92 -24.11 -18.94
C ASN A 703 12.54 -24.30 -17.46
N ALA A 704 11.78 -25.35 -17.10
CA ALA A 704 11.42 -25.69 -15.72
C ALA A 704 12.58 -26.34 -14.93
N GLY A 705 13.69 -25.62 -14.73
CA GLY A 705 14.89 -26.15 -14.07
C GLY A 705 14.73 -26.47 -12.58
N GLY A 706 13.72 -25.91 -11.90
CA GLY A 706 13.50 -26.09 -10.45
C GLY A 706 14.49 -25.30 -9.59
N PRO A 707 14.49 -25.49 -8.26
CA PRO A 707 15.27 -24.69 -7.32
C PRO A 707 16.78 -25.03 -7.36
N LEU A 708 17.67 -24.08 -7.06
CA LEU A 708 19.14 -24.30 -6.97
C LEU A 708 19.53 -25.41 -5.96
N LEU A 709 18.77 -25.51 -4.87
CA LEU A 709 18.91 -26.53 -3.84
C LEU A 709 17.63 -27.37 -3.76
N THR A 710 17.74 -28.68 -3.66
CA THR A 710 16.57 -29.58 -3.54
C THR A 710 15.77 -29.29 -2.26
N LEU A 711 14.45 -29.10 -2.37
CA LEU A 711 13.56 -28.87 -1.23
C LEU A 711 13.21 -30.17 -0.47
N PRO A 712 12.97 -30.11 0.86
CA PRO A 712 13.03 -28.91 1.72
C PRO A 712 14.46 -28.46 2.03
N LEU A 713 14.64 -27.15 2.22
CA LEU A 713 15.93 -26.56 2.60
C LEU A 713 16.34 -27.03 4.01
N SER A 714 17.56 -27.52 4.18
CA SER A 714 18.07 -27.98 5.47
C SER A 714 18.70 -26.86 6.29
N ALA A 715 18.44 -26.84 7.60
CA ALA A 715 19.00 -25.85 8.53
C ALA A 715 20.55 -25.86 8.56
N SER A 716 21.17 -27.02 8.36
CA SER A 716 22.61 -27.18 8.17
C SER A 716 22.95 -27.26 6.67
N HIS A 717 24.05 -26.62 6.27
CA HIS A 717 24.52 -26.54 4.88
C HIS A 717 25.14 -27.86 4.38
N VAL A 718 24.35 -28.94 4.29
CA VAL A 718 24.85 -30.27 3.93
C VAL A 718 25.17 -30.37 2.43
N VAL A 719 26.35 -30.92 2.16
CA VAL A 719 26.96 -31.17 0.85
C VAL A 719 26.10 -32.13 -0.01
N GLY A 720 26.00 -31.88 -1.33
CA GLY A 720 25.46 -32.84 -2.31
C GLY A 720 24.01 -32.64 -2.77
N LYS A 721 23.35 -31.54 -2.38
CA LYS A 721 21.95 -31.20 -2.75
C LYS A 721 21.80 -30.08 -3.80
N GLU A 722 22.87 -29.80 -4.54
CA GLU A 722 22.84 -28.85 -5.67
C GLU A 722 22.11 -29.48 -6.87
N ASN A 723 21.16 -28.73 -7.44
CA ASN A 723 20.40 -29.13 -8.62
C ASN A 723 21.02 -28.49 -9.88
N PRO A 724 21.66 -29.24 -10.78
CA PRO A 724 22.31 -28.67 -11.95
C PRO A 724 21.31 -28.13 -12.98
N ALA A 725 20.05 -28.63 -12.99
CA ALA A 725 19.01 -28.16 -13.90
C ALA A 725 18.56 -26.71 -13.61
N TRP A 726 18.87 -26.15 -12.43
CA TRP A 726 18.47 -24.80 -12.03
C TRP A 726 18.88 -23.71 -13.05
N CYS A 727 19.94 -23.95 -13.82
CA CYS A 727 20.44 -23.02 -14.83
C CYS A 727 19.51 -22.84 -16.04
N GLN A 728 18.56 -23.77 -16.25
CA GLN A 728 17.58 -23.75 -17.34
C GLN A 728 16.42 -22.77 -17.11
N ASN A 729 16.17 -22.39 -15.85
CA ASN A 729 15.14 -21.42 -15.48
C ASN A 729 15.37 -20.06 -16.15
N PRO A 730 14.29 -19.26 -16.38
CA PRO A 730 14.42 -17.85 -16.73
C PRO A 730 15.36 -17.12 -15.77
N GLN A 731 16.24 -16.27 -16.29
CA GLN A 731 17.18 -15.48 -15.49
C GLN A 731 17.04 -14.00 -15.89
N PHE A 732 16.85 -13.12 -14.91
CA PHE A 732 16.64 -11.69 -15.13
C PHE A 732 17.79 -10.88 -14.57
N TRP A 733 18.36 -9.98 -15.39
CA TRP A 733 19.44 -9.09 -15.01
C TRP A 733 18.90 -7.74 -14.53
N VAL A 734 19.26 -7.40 -13.29
CA VAL A 734 18.86 -6.17 -12.60
C VAL A 734 20.05 -5.23 -12.46
N ARG A 735 19.87 -4.00 -12.91
CA ARG A 735 20.83 -2.89 -12.92
C ARG A 735 20.07 -1.56 -12.84
N PHE A 736 20.76 -0.45 -12.66
CA PHE A 736 20.10 0.86 -12.77
C PHE A 736 19.63 1.17 -14.20
N ALA A 737 18.61 2.01 -14.31
CA ALA A 737 18.13 2.48 -15.60
C ALA A 737 19.04 3.59 -16.15
N GLU A 738 19.84 3.22 -17.15
CA GLU A 738 20.80 4.08 -17.81
C GLU A 738 20.44 4.13 -19.31
N ARG A 739 19.54 5.06 -19.69
CA ARG A 739 19.10 5.25 -21.09
C ARG A 739 19.74 6.47 -21.77
N SER A 740 20.22 7.45 -21.00
CA SER A 740 20.91 8.63 -21.53
C SER A 740 21.99 9.18 -20.57
N PRO A 741 23.01 9.90 -21.08
CA PRO A 741 24.00 10.60 -20.25
C PRO A 741 23.43 11.70 -19.35
N ARG A 742 22.21 12.20 -19.62
CA ARG A 742 21.50 13.16 -18.76
C ARG A 742 20.87 12.46 -17.55
N GLU A 743 20.19 11.33 -17.77
CA GLU A 743 19.63 10.51 -16.68
C GLU A 743 20.73 9.90 -15.80
N LEU A 744 21.82 9.42 -16.40
CA LEU A 744 22.98 8.89 -15.68
C LEU A 744 23.58 9.91 -14.71
N ARG A 745 23.71 11.18 -15.14
CA ARG A 745 24.14 12.30 -14.26
C ARG A 745 23.14 12.55 -13.13
N ARG A 746 21.83 12.54 -13.43
CA ARG A 746 20.76 12.72 -12.42
C ARG A 746 20.75 11.57 -11.39
N LEU A 747 20.87 10.32 -11.84
CA LEU A 747 20.97 9.15 -11.00
C LEU A 747 22.23 9.18 -10.13
N ARG A 748 23.40 9.47 -10.70
CA ARG A 748 24.66 9.62 -9.95
C ARG A 748 24.57 10.72 -8.88
N LYS A 749 23.86 11.82 -9.14
CA LYS A 749 23.56 12.86 -8.16
C LYS A 749 22.62 12.38 -7.04
N LEU A 750 21.62 11.54 -7.34
CA LEU A 750 20.72 10.95 -6.34
C LEU A 750 21.39 9.81 -5.53
N LEU A 751 22.37 9.13 -6.12
CA LEU A 751 23.15 8.06 -5.49
C LEU A 751 24.40 8.57 -4.75
N SER A 752 24.82 9.83 -4.92
CA SER A 752 26.07 10.32 -4.33
C SER A 752 26.06 10.28 -2.80
N SER A 753 24.92 10.59 -2.16
CA SER A 753 24.74 10.53 -0.70
C SER A 753 24.49 9.12 -0.14
N LYS A 754 24.16 8.13 -0.97
CA LYS A 754 23.90 6.74 -0.54
C LYS A 754 25.08 5.81 -0.87
N ALA A 755 25.51 5.00 0.09
CA ALA A 755 26.46 3.89 -0.15
C ALA A 755 25.77 2.60 -0.64
N HIS A 756 24.48 2.45 -0.31
CA HIS A 756 23.69 1.25 -0.57
C HIS A 756 22.26 1.61 -0.98
N VAL A 757 21.60 0.70 -1.68
CA VAL A 757 20.17 0.74 -1.99
C VAL A 757 19.44 -0.44 -1.35
N THR A 758 18.14 -0.35 -1.27
CA THR A 758 17.27 -1.45 -0.84
C THR A 758 16.52 -1.95 -2.07
N ILE A 759 16.48 -3.26 -2.28
CA ILE A 759 15.69 -3.91 -3.33
C ILE A 759 14.76 -4.93 -2.70
N LYS A 760 13.51 -4.97 -3.13
CA LYS A 760 12.54 -6.00 -2.74
C LYS A 760 12.04 -6.70 -4.00
N VAL A 761 12.25 -8.01 -4.07
CA VAL A 761 11.90 -8.83 -5.24
C VAL A 761 10.72 -9.69 -4.85
N VAL A 762 9.62 -9.61 -5.59
CA VAL A 762 8.41 -10.40 -5.35
C VAL A 762 8.12 -11.23 -6.59
N LEU A 763 8.02 -12.53 -6.42
CA LEU A 763 7.55 -13.48 -7.43
C LEU A 763 6.13 -13.89 -7.07
N ARG A 764 5.21 -13.86 -8.02
CA ARG A 764 3.83 -14.35 -7.86
C ARG A 764 3.55 -15.42 -8.91
N LYS A 765 2.98 -16.55 -8.51
CA LYS A 765 2.45 -17.55 -9.44
C LYS A 765 1.13 -17.03 -9.99
N THR A 766 1.02 -16.92 -11.31
CA THR A 766 -0.22 -16.51 -11.99
C THR A 766 -1.05 -17.71 -12.47
N SER A 767 -0.46 -18.91 -12.53
CA SER A 767 -1.19 -20.16 -12.77
C SER A 767 -1.79 -20.75 -11.49
N HIS A 768 -3.03 -21.25 -11.55
CA HIS A 768 -3.75 -21.80 -10.39
C HIS A 768 -3.05 -23.00 -9.73
N ARG A 769 -2.51 -23.93 -10.53
CA ARG A 769 -1.72 -25.08 -10.08
C ARG A 769 -0.51 -25.26 -10.99
N ALA A 770 0.55 -25.83 -10.45
CA ALA A 770 1.66 -26.30 -11.26
C ALA A 770 1.30 -27.62 -11.96
N SER A 771 1.62 -27.73 -13.25
CA SER A 771 1.52 -29.00 -14.01
C SER A 771 2.74 -29.88 -13.70
N LEU A 772 2.54 -31.19 -13.68
CA LEU A 772 3.58 -32.22 -13.50
C LEU A 772 3.55 -33.25 -14.64
N GLY A 773 3.14 -32.80 -15.84
CA GLY A 773 2.60 -33.62 -16.94
C GLY A 773 3.29 -34.97 -17.18
N THR A 774 4.61 -34.97 -17.34
CA THR A 774 5.42 -36.13 -17.75
C THR A 774 5.77 -37.11 -16.62
N LYS A 775 5.49 -36.80 -15.35
CA LYS A 775 5.90 -37.66 -14.21
C LYS A 775 5.01 -38.87 -14.01
N SER A 776 5.56 -39.97 -13.47
CA SER A 776 4.79 -41.17 -13.09
C SER A 776 3.82 -40.89 -11.93
N ARG A 777 2.81 -41.75 -11.71
CA ARG A 777 1.83 -41.57 -10.60
C ARG A 777 2.52 -41.45 -9.22
N GLN A 778 3.55 -42.26 -8.97
CA GLN A 778 4.31 -42.25 -7.73
C GLN A 778 5.18 -41.00 -7.58
N GLN A 779 5.80 -40.54 -8.69
CA GLN A 779 6.55 -39.28 -8.72
C GLN A 779 5.63 -38.06 -8.53
N ARG A 780 4.41 -38.08 -9.07
CA ARG A 780 3.42 -37.00 -8.88
C ARG A 780 3.05 -36.83 -7.41
N GLU A 781 2.71 -37.91 -6.70
CA GLU A 781 2.40 -37.83 -5.26
C GLU A 781 3.61 -37.35 -4.44
N ALA A 782 4.83 -37.82 -4.72
CA ALA A 782 6.05 -37.35 -4.03
C ALA A 782 6.46 -35.89 -4.36
N ALA A 783 5.94 -35.31 -5.43
CA ALA A 783 6.21 -33.94 -5.88
C ALA A 783 5.09 -32.95 -5.55
N LYS A 784 3.86 -33.43 -5.33
CA LYS A 784 2.60 -32.68 -5.20
C LYS A 784 2.68 -31.45 -4.30
N ASP A 785 3.27 -31.62 -3.12
CA ASP A 785 3.36 -30.58 -2.09
C ASP A 785 4.41 -29.51 -2.44
N ARG A 786 5.50 -29.91 -3.12
CA ARG A 786 6.63 -29.03 -3.47
C ARG A 786 6.44 -28.33 -4.83
N ALA A 787 5.73 -28.96 -5.76
CA ALA A 787 5.51 -28.45 -7.12
C ALA A 787 4.78 -27.10 -7.16
N ASN A 788 3.93 -26.84 -6.17
CA ASN A 788 3.20 -25.57 -6.10
C ASN A 788 3.96 -24.45 -5.40
N LEU A 789 5.00 -24.75 -4.62
CA LEU A 789 5.85 -23.76 -3.95
C LEU A 789 6.58 -22.92 -4.99
N VAL A 790 6.74 -21.62 -4.72
CA VAL A 790 7.50 -20.71 -5.57
C VAL A 790 8.73 -20.17 -4.83
N GLY A 791 9.76 -19.79 -5.57
CA GLY A 791 10.93 -19.17 -4.98
C GLY A 791 11.83 -18.42 -5.95
N ILE A 792 12.70 -17.60 -5.39
CA ILE A 792 13.63 -16.73 -6.11
C ILE A 792 15.04 -17.05 -5.62
N THR A 793 15.98 -17.15 -6.56
CA THR A 793 17.42 -17.13 -6.27
C THR A 793 18.02 -15.82 -6.78
N ALA A 794 18.65 -15.04 -5.91
CA ALA A 794 19.35 -13.81 -6.26
C ALA A 794 20.86 -14.02 -6.16
N VAL A 795 21.61 -13.77 -7.24
CA VAL A 795 23.06 -13.95 -7.32
C VAL A 795 23.71 -12.67 -7.85
N ARG A 796 24.93 -12.34 -7.41
CA ARG A 796 25.68 -11.22 -8.03
C ARG A 796 26.19 -11.64 -9.41
N ALA A 797 25.96 -10.80 -10.43
CA ALA A 797 26.56 -11.00 -11.75
C ALA A 797 28.09 -10.87 -11.65
N THR A 798 28.81 -11.83 -12.21
CA THR A 798 30.28 -11.84 -12.25
C THR A 798 30.76 -11.31 -13.61
N PRO A 799 31.68 -10.33 -13.66
CA PRO A 799 32.25 -9.83 -14.91
C PRO A 799 32.84 -10.95 -15.76
N THR A 800 32.57 -10.96 -17.06
CA THR A 800 33.08 -11.96 -18.00
C THR A 800 34.56 -11.72 -18.29
N ALA A 801 35.43 -12.14 -17.37
CA ALA A 801 36.87 -12.12 -17.60
C ALA A 801 37.23 -13.10 -18.72
N CYS A 802 37.69 -12.58 -19.86
CA CYS A 802 38.39 -13.39 -20.86
C CYS A 802 39.73 -13.84 -20.27
N THR A 803 39.75 -15.01 -19.63
CA THR A 803 41.00 -15.69 -19.28
C THR A 803 41.79 -15.95 -20.56
N PRO A 804 43.05 -15.48 -20.68
CA PRO A 804 43.87 -15.81 -21.84
C PRO A 804 44.09 -17.32 -21.88
N SER A 805 43.84 -17.93 -23.04
CA SER A 805 44.14 -19.34 -23.26
C SER A 805 45.65 -19.54 -23.24
N VAL A 806 46.17 -20.21 -22.22
CA VAL A 806 47.56 -20.65 -22.17
C VAL A 806 47.73 -21.78 -23.19
N ALA A 807 48.16 -21.41 -24.40
CA ALA A 807 48.40 -22.34 -25.49
C ALA A 807 49.70 -23.14 -25.26
N VAL A 808 49.64 -24.17 -24.42
CA VAL A 808 50.71 -25.16 -24.24
C VAL A 808 50.37 -26.40 -25.05
N GLY A 809 50.80 -26.41 -26.31
CA GLY A 809 50.70 -27.61 -27.15
C GLY A 809 51.68 -28.68 -26.65
N GLY A 810 51.19 -29.68 -25.92
CA GLY A 810 52.03 -30.76 -25.40
C GLY A 810 51.22 -31.96 -24.89
N SER A 811 51.46 -33.13 -25.47
CA SER A 811 50.79 -34.39 -25.11
C SER A 811 50.95 -34.75 -23.63
N GLY A 812 49.82 -35.03 -22.96
CA GLY A 812 49.59 -36.03 -21.89
C GLY A 812 50.39 -35.96 -20.58
N SER A 813 51.70 -35.72 -20.61
CA SER A 813 52.62 -35.92 -19.47
C SER A 813 53.29 -34.64 -18.96
N SER A 814 53.37 -33.58 -19.79
CA SER A 814 54.07 -32.33 -19.41
C SER A 814 53.21 -31.37 -18.57
N ALA A 815 51.90 -31.29 -18.85
CA ALA A 815 50.99 -30.34 -18.22
C ALA A 815 50.88 -30.49 -16.69
N ALA A 816 50.88 -31.74 -16.18
CA ALA A 816 50.79 -32.03 -14.75
C ALA A 816 51.99 -31.48 -13.94
N SER A 817 53.17 -31.38 -14.57
CA SER A 817 54.39 -30.87 -13.95
C SER A 817 54.42 -29.33 -13.90
N GLN A 818 53.92 -28.65 -14.94
CA GLN A 818 53.88 -27.18 -14.99
C GLN A 818 52.75 -26.60 -14.13
N LEU A 819 51.59 -27.24 -14.05
CA LEU A 819 50.47 -26.80 -13.19
C LEU A 819 50.83 -26.77 -11.69
N ARG A 820 51.78 -27.62 -11.26
CA ARG A 820 52.25 -27.66 -9.87
C ARG A 820 53.10 -26.43 -9.48
N ALA A 821 53.62 -25.67 -10.46
CA ALA A 821 54.37 -24.44 -10.22
C ALA A 821 53.47 -23.18 -10.04
N HIS A 822 52.34 -23.11 -10.75
CA HIS A 822 51.45 -21.94 -10.73
C HIS A 822 50.39 -21.94 -9.61
N ALA A 823 50.32 -22.98 -8.79
CA ALA A 823 49.30 -23.13 -7.73
C ALA A 823 49.57 -22.33 -6.44
N LYS A 824 50.51 -21.37 -6.44
CA LYS A 824 50.74 -20.42 -5.34
C LYS A 824 50.38 -19.00 -5.79
N GLY A 825 49.17 -18.55 -5.44
CA GLY A 825 48.80 -17.15 -5.60
C GLY A 825 49.71 -16.22 -4.80
N GLN A 826 49.85 -14.97 -5.24
CA GLN A 826 50.61 -13.94 -4.51
C GLN A 826 50.12 -13.86 -3.06
N LYS A 827 51.06 -13.93 -2.11
CA LYS A 827 50.76 -13.71 -0.70
C LYS A 827 50.54 -12.23 -0.48
N THR A 828 49.38 -11.83 0.02
CA THR A 828 49.14 -10.48 0.52
C THR A 828 49.20 -10.44 2.04
N ASN A 829 49.52 -9.29 2.61
CA ASN A 829 49.36 -9.04 4.04
C ASN A 829 47.87 -8.84 4.40
N PHE A 830 47.57 -8.58 5.68
CA PHE A 830 46.20 -8.40 6.18
C PHE A 830 45.49 -7.13 5.64
N LEU A 831 46.22 -6.25 4.95
CA LEU A 831 45.72 -5.03 4.30
C LEU A 831 45.57 -5.18 2.77
N GLY A 832 45.98 -6.31 2.19
CA GLY A 832 45.85 -6.59 0.76
C GLY A 832 47.08 -6.21 -0.09
N GLU A 833 48.16 -5.74 0.52
CA GLU A 833 49.40 -5.42 -0.20
C GLU A 833 50.20 -6.70 -0.49
N ILE A 834 50.82 -6.78 -1.67
CA ILE A 834 51.62 -7.92 -2.11
C ILE A 834 52.89 -8.01 -1.25
N VAL A 835 53.13 -9.18 -0.64
CA VAL A 835 54.33 -9.47 0.14
C VAL A 835 55.35 -10.14 -0.78
N ASP A 836 56.32 -9.36 -1.25
CA ASP A 836 57.43 -9.89 -2.03
C ASP A 836 58.31 -10.85 -1.21
N SER A 837 58.80 -11.88 -1.89
CA SER A 837 59.70 -12.87 -1.30
C SER A 837 61.05 -12.23 -0.91
N PRO A 838 61.63 -12.54 0.26
CA PRO A 838 62.87 -11.92 0.73
C PRO A 838 64.14 -12.29 -0.06
N PHE A 839 64.01 -12.97 -1.21
CA PHE A 839 65.12 -13.37 -2.07
C PHE A 839 65.30 -12.50 -3.33
N THR A 840 64.42 -11.54 -3.62
CA THR A 840 64.51 -10.67 -4.81
C THR A 840 65.39 -9.43 -4.59
N LYS A 841 66.60 -9.61 -4.02
CA LYS A 841 67.60 -8.54 -3.85
C LYS A 841 68.98 -8.94 -4.40
N ALA A 842 69.08 -8.95 -5.72
CA ALA A 842 70.33 -8.79 -6.45
C ALA A 842 69.99 -8.18 -7.82
N VAL A 843 70.78 -7.20 -8.28
CA VAL A 843 70.57 -6.41 -9.52
C VAL A 843 69.35 -5.46 -9.41
N THR A 844 69.45 -4.12 -9.45
CA THR A 844 70.58 -3.24 -9.80
C THR A 844 70.61 -1.98 -8.91
N VAL A 845 71.81 -1.44 -8.67
CA VAL A 845 72.03 -0.11 -8.09
C VAL A 845 72.24 0.89 -9.24
N SER A 846 71.45 1.97 -9.29
CA SER A 846 71.88 3.28 -9.84
C SER A 846 70.88 4.39 -9.50
N ASP A 847 71.43 5.53 -9.08
CA ASP A 847 70.93 6.90 -9.28
C ASP A 847 69.71 7.41 -8.47
N ASN A 848 70.02 7.83 -7.24
CA ASN A 848 69.34 8.93 -6.55
C ASN A 848 69.77 10.30 -7.14
N LEU A 849 68.83 11.25 -7.29
CA LEU A 849 69.01 12.73 -7.37
C LEU A 849 67.59 13.33 -7.51
N ILE A 850 67.11 14.44 -6.91
CA ILE A 850 67.56 15.39 -5.86
C ILE A 850 66.37 15.58 -4.87
N GLN A 851 66.58 16.25 -3.73
CA GLN A 851 65.54 16.88 -2.89
C GLN A 851 64.64 17.86 -3.70
N GLY A 852 63.44 18.29 -3.30
CA GLY A 852 62.77 18.27 -1.99
C GLY A 852 62.60 19.69 -1.43
N THR A 853 61.36 20.19 -1.28
CA THR A 853 60.92 21.21 -0.28
C THR A 853 59.42 21.51 -0.42
N LYS A 854 58.77 21.91 0.68
CA LYS A 854 57.38 22.44 0.73
C LYS A 854 57.38 23.85 1.31
N LEU A 855 56.62 24.76 0.72
CA LEU A 855 56.07 26.05 1.22
C LEU A 855 55.17 26.58 0.06
N ARG A 856 54.15 27.43 0.21
CA ARG A 856 53.16 27.71 1.26
C ARG A 856 52.09 28.63 0.62
N ASN A 857 50.84 28.57 1.08
CA ASN A 857 49.68 29.37 0.63
C ASN A 857 49.97 30.81 0.17
N ASN A 858 49.21 31.29 -0.82
CA ASN A 858 48.24 32.36 -0.54
C ASN A 858 47.07 32.45 -1.53
N GLN A 859 45.96 32.99 -1.03
CA GLN A 859 44.66 33.11 -1.70
C GLN A 859 44.58 34.34 -2.63
N ARG A 860 43.66 34.32 -3.60
CA ARG A 860 42.76 35.47 -3.87
C ARG A 860 41.47 35.02 -4.55
N GLU A 861 40.35 35.49 -4.02
CA GLU A 861 39.00 35.28 -4.55
C GLU A 861 38.62 36.40 -5.53
N LYS A 862 37.72 36.10 -6.49
CA LYS A 862 36.54 36.89 -6.89
C LYS A 862 35.78 36.17 -8.01
N THR A 863 34.61 35.59 -7.75
CA THR A 863 33.22 36.13 -7.85
C THR A 863 32.56 36.00 -9.22
N VAL A 864 31.60 35.06 -9.29
CA VAL A 864 30.29 35.06 -9.97
C VAL A 864 29.99 36.12 -11.05
N ALA A 865 29.55 35.64 -12.21
CA ALA A 865 28.48 36.22 -13.02
C ALA A 865 27.73 35.09 -13.76
N ASP A 866 26.44 35.30 -14.07
CA ASP A 866 25.60 34.42 -14.89
C ASP A 866 26.00 34.47 -16.38
N GLU A 867 25.60 33.45 -17.16
CA GLU A 867 25.23 33.67 -18.56
C GLU A 867 24.20 32.62 -19.02
N LEU A 868 23.27 33.08 -19.85
CA LEU A 868 22.25 32.31 -20.56
C LEU A 868 22.72 32.12 -22.01
N ASP A 869 22.40 30.97 -22.59
CA ASP A 869 21.94 30.73 -23.98
C ASP A 869 21.76 29.19 -24.09
N ASP A 870 20.62 28.65 -24.49
CA ASP A 870 19.88 28.75 -25.77
C ASP A 870 20.60 27.99 -26.89
N ASP A 871 20.06 26.82 -27.22
CA ASP A 871 20.44 26.04 -28.41
C ASP A 871 19.30 25.08 -28.79
N LEU A 872 18.79 25.25 -30.00
CA LEU A 872 17.70 24.48 -30.61
C LEU A 872 18.29 23.30 -31.40
N GLU A 873 18.13 22.07 -30.92
CA GLU A 873 18.43 20.86 -31.71
C GLU A 873 17.13 20.25 -32.28
N ALA A 874 17.06 20.16 -33.61
CA ALA A 874 16.02 19.46 -34.34
C ALA A 874 16.24 17.93 -34.26
N PRO A 875 15.19 17.09 -34.44
CA PRO A 875 15.33 15.65 -34.28
C PRO A 875 15.99 15.00 -35.50
N GLU A 876 17.25 14.59 -35.38
CA GLU A 876 17.82 13.60 -36.31
C GLU A 876 17.10 12.25 -36.12
N GLN A 877 16.68 11.66 -37.24
CA GLN A 877 16.10 10.33 -37.27
C GLN A 877 17.20 9.28 -37.03
N ALA A 878 17.28 8.78 -35.79
CA ALA A 878 18.13 7.65 -35.47
C ALA A 878 17.57 6.34 -36.06
N GLU A 879 18.14 5.91 -37.19
CA GLU A 879 18.09 4.52 -37.67
C GLU A 879 18.42 3.54 -36.53
N PRO A 880 17.79 2.34 -36.46
CA PRO A 880 17.94 1.40 -35.35
C PRO A 880 19.27 0.62 -35.41
N GLY A 881 20.39 1.32 -35.25
CA GLY A 881 21.70 0.73 -35.02
C GLY A 881 21.73 0.02 -33.66
N ALA A 882 21.76 -1.31 -33.68
CA ALA A 882 21.73 -2.12 -32.46
C ALA A 882 22.95 -1.90 -31.57
N VAL A 883 22.80 -1.10 -30.51
CA VAL A 883 23.79 -0.96 -29.44
C VAL A 883 23.85 -2.28 -28.67
N SER A 884 24.79 -3.15 -29.04
CA SER A 884 25.07 -4.41 -28.36
C SER A 884 25.73 -4.16 -27.01
N GLY A 885 24.93 -3.78 -26.01
CA GLY A 885 25.37 -3.72 -24.62
C GLY A 885 25.88 -5.09 -24.16
N ASN A 886 26.91 -5.11 -23.31
CA ASN A 886 27.49 -6.35 -22.77
C ASN A 886 26.52 -7.05 -21.81
N ILE A 887 25.58 -7.83 -22.36
CA ILE A 887 24.67 -8.70 -21.60
C ILE A 887 25.51 -9.77 -20.88
N PRO A 888 25.35 -9.99 -19.56
CA PRO A 888 26.12 -10.98 -18.83
C PRO A 888 25.68 -12.40 -19.19
N THR A 889 26.64 -13.34 -19.16
CA THR A 889 26.34 -14.77 -19.40
C THR A 889 25.44 -15.34 -18.30
N PRO A 890 24.47 -16.21 -18.61
CA PRO A 890 23.61 -16.87 -17.61
C PRO A 890 24.42 -17.58 -16.52
N LYS A 891 23.93 -17.54 -15.27
CA LYS A 891 24.61 -18.18 -14.15
C LYS A 891 24.32 -19.68 -14.18
N LEU A 892 25.37 -20.47 -14.43
CA LEU A 892 25.27 -21.94 -14.51
C LEU A 892 25.62 -22.61 -13.17
N VAL A 893 26.62 -22.08 -12.47
CA VAL A 893 27.11 -22.58 -11.17
C VAL A 893 27.40 -21.37 -10.28
N VAL A 894 26.96 -21.45 -9.02
CA VAL A 894 27.30 -20.49 -7.98
C VAL A 894 28.51 -21.02 -7.21
N LYS A 895 29.50 -20.17 -6.90
CA LYS A 895 30.65 -20.58 -6.08
C LYS A 895 30.36 -20.44 -4.58
N PRO A 896 31.06 -21.20 -3.69
CA PRO A 896 30.94 -21.01 -2.24
C PRO A 896 31.26 -19.61 -1.74
N THR A 897 32.08 -18.86 -2.48
CA THR A 897 32.56 -17.50 -2.22
C THR A 897 31.80 -16.41 -3.00
N GLU A 898 30.75 -16.78 -3.73
CA GLU A 898 29.90 -15.85 -4.45
C GLU A 898 28.66 -15.48 -3.63
N TRP A 899 28.17 -14.26 -3.84
CA TRP A 899 26.99 -13.79 -3.14
C TRP A 899 25.74 -14.39 -3.77
N CYS A 900 24.99 -15.12 -2.95
CA CYS A 900 23.77 -15.82 -3.32
C CYS A 900 22.78 -15.80 -2.14
N ARG A 901 21.52 -15.47 -2.43
CA ARG A 901 20.38 -15.51 -1.51
C ARG A 901 19.21 -16.24 -2.15
N LEU A 902 18.51 -17.03 -1.35
CA LEU A 902 17.31 -17.77 -1.78
C LEU A 902 16.11 -17.31 -0.95
N SER A 903 14.90 -17.36 -1.50
CA SER A 903 13.67 -17.28 -0.69
C SER A 903 13.48 -18.55 0.15
N SER A 904 12.56 -18.51 1.10
CA SER A 904 12.26 -19.66 1.97
C SER A 904 11.46 -20.78 1.30
N TYR A 905 10.81 -20.50 0.15
CA TYR A 905 9.82 -21.39 -0.50
C TYR A 905 8.63 -21.74 0.42
N ALA A 906 8.26 -20.84 1.34
CA ALA A 906 7.20 -21.08 2.33
C ALA A 906 5.76 -20.94 1.80
N SER A 907 5.56 -20.50 0.55
CA SER A 907 4.23 -20.20 -0.01
C SER A 907 4.05 -20.75 -1.43
N PRO A 908 2.84 -21.26 -1.78
CA PRO A 908 2.52 -21.74 -3.12
C PRO A 908 2.01 -20.64 -4.07
N ALA A 909 1.87 -19.41 -3.58
CA ALA A 909 1.29 -18.28 -4.32
C ALA A 909 2.33 -17.19 -4.64
N SER A 910 3.24 -16.91 -3.70
CA SER A 910 4.24 -15.85 -3.85
C SER A 910 5.49 -16.10 -3.03
N ALA A 911 6.63 -15.60 -3.51
CA ALA A 911 7.88 -15.53 -2.76
C ALA A 911 8.39 -14.09 -2.74
N CYS A 912 9.01 -13.65 -1.65
CA CYS A 912 9.51 -12.29 -1.47
C CYS A 912 10.93 -12.25 -0.89
N LEU A 913 11.91 -11.82 -1.68
CA LEU A 913 13.27 -11.53 -1.21
C LEU A 913 13.44 -10.06 -0.85
N PHE A 914 13.79 -9.79 0.41
CA PHE A 914 14.12 -8.44 0.87
C PHE A 914 15.63 -8.22 0.96
N LEU A 915 16.21 -7.60 -0.07
CA LEU A 915 17.64 -7.38 -0.23
C LEU A 915 18.03 -6.00 0.34
N ARG A 916 18.31 -5.98 1.65
CA ARG A 916 18.73 -4.78 2.37
C ARG A 916 20.18 -4.42 2.06
N LYS A 917 20.47 -3.14 1.90
CA LYS A 917 21.83 -2.57 1.75
C LYS A 917 22.64 -3.16 0.58
N VAL A 918 22.02 -3.42 -0.57
CA VAL A 918 22.74 -3.77 -1.81
C VAL A 918 23.70 -2.60 -2.16
N PRO A 919 25.02 -2.82 -2.29
CA PRO A 919 25.94 -1.74 -2.64
C PRO A 919 25.59 -1.14 -4.01
N LYS A 920 25.54 0.19 -4.14
CA LYS A 920 25.16 0.83 -5.42
C LYS A 920 26.09 0.43 -6.59
N GLU A 921 27.37 0.21 -6.28
CA GLU A 921 28.40 -0.23 -7.22
C GLU A 921 28.11 -1.62 -7.84
N TRP A 922 27.18 -2.40 -7.26
CA TRP A 922 26.74 -3.67 -7.86
C TRP A 922 25.71 -3.50 -8.97
N LEU A 923 25.16 -2.30 -9.19
CA LEU A 923 24.04 -2.07 -10.11
C LEU A 923 24.37 -1.01 -11.18
N LEU A 924 25.52 -0.35 -11.09
CA LEU A 924 26.04 0.56 -12.12
C LEU A 924 26.68 -0.25 -13.25
N ALA A 925 26.38 0.13 -14.50
CA ALA A 925 27.19 -0.33 -15.62
C ALA A 925 28.57 0.36 -15.59
N SER A 926 29.60 -0.33 -16.10
CA SER A 926 30.94 0.25 -16.23
C SER A 926 31.21 0.55 -17.69
N ASP A 927 31.30 1.84 -18.01
CA ASP A 927 31.44 2.35 -19.38
C ASP A 927 32.90 2.54 -19.83
N SER A 928 33.91 2.16 -19.03
CA SER A 928 35.32 2.48 -19.31
C SER A 928 36.05 1.34 -20.05
N PRO A 929 36.49 1.55 -21.31
CA PRO A 929 37.34 0.58 -22.02
C PRO A 929 38.82 0.70 -21.64
N SER A 930 39.22 1.77 -20.94
CA SER A 930 40.63 2.15 -20.75
C SER A 930 41.24 1.70 -19.42
N SER A 931 40.47 1.15 -18.50
CA SER A 931 40.98 0.63 -17.22
C SER A 931 41.11 -0.89 -17.22
N VAL A 932 42.29 -1.38 -17.60
CA VAL A 932 42.64 -2.82 -17.64
C VAL A 932 42.46 -3.53 -16.26
N ASN A 933 42.38 -2.76 -15.16
CA ASN A 933 42.21 -3.26 -13.79
C ASN A 933 40.82 -2.97 -13.14
N SER A 934 39.83 -2.46 -13.88
CA SER A 934 38.44 -2.28 -13.35
C SER A 934 37.46 -3.19 -14.09
N SER A 935 37.13 -4.34 -13.50
CA SER A 935 36.24 -5.35 -14.08
C SER A 935 34.83 -4.80 -14.40
N GLY A 936 34.37 -4.96 -15.65
CA GLY A 936 33.14 -4.32 -16.14
C GLY A 936 31.81 -4.89 -15.66
N GLY A 937 30.74 -4.10 -15.81
CA GLY A 937 29.33 -4.51 -15.74
C GLY A 937 28.81 -5.08 -14.41
N GLY A 938 28.37 -4.22 -13.48
CA GLY A 938 27.66 -4.66 -12.29
C GLY A 938 26.20 -5.06 -12.56
N GLY A 939 25.71 -6.11 -11.90
CA GLY A 939 24.27 -6.32 -11.70
C GLY A 939 23.94 -7.43 -10.72
N LEU A 940 22.64 -7.65 -10.49
CA LEU A 940 22.09 -8.83 -9.84
C LEU A 940 21.40 -9.71 -10.88
N LEU A 941 21.54 -11.03 -10.75
CA LEU A 941 20.76 -12.02 -11.49
C LEU A 941 19.67 -12.58 -10.58
N LEU A 942 18.41 -12.50 -11.02
CA LEU A 942 17.24 -13.06 -10.35
C LEU A 942 16.72 -14.25 -11.14
N VAL A 943 16.63 -15.40 -10.49
CA VAL A 943 16.19 -16.66 -11.09
C VAL A 943 14.91 -17.12 -10.38
N PRO A 944 13.72 -16.83 -10.94
CA PRO A 944 12.45 -17.32 -10.43
C PRO A 944 12.24 -18.81 -10.76
N THR A 945 11.72 -19.57 -9.80
CA THR A 945 11.63 -21.03 -9.85
C THR A 945 10.32 -21.54 -9.22
N LEU A 946 9.86 -22.70 -9.67
CA LEU A 946 8.97 -23.57 -8.88
C LEU A 946 9.82 -24.48 -7.97
N GLY A 947 9.21 -24.98 -6.89
CA GLY A 947 9.86 -25.84 -5.90
C GLY A 947 10.23 -27.25 -6.38
N GLU A 948 9.84 -27.62 -7.61
CA GLU A 948 10.10 -28.92 -8.22
C GLU A 948 10.55 -28.73 -9.68
N ALA A 949 11.59 -29.46 -10.11
CA ALA A 949 12.06 -29.44 -11.50
C ALA A 949 11.07 -30.16 -12.45
N GLY A 950 10.93 -29.67 -13.67
CA GLY A 950 9.96 -30.15 -14.65
C GLY A 950 8.50 -29.77 -14.33
N ALA A 951 8.26 -28.91 -13.34
CA ALA A 951 6.93 -28.38 -13.06
C ALA A 951 6.64 -27.14 -13.92
N GLU A 952 5.41 -27.01 -14.41
CA GLU A 952 5.03 -25.92 -15.32
C GLU A 952 4.11 -24.91 -14.67
N GLY A 953 4.16 -23.67 -15.16
CA GLY A 953 3.27 -22.60 -14.70
C GLY A 953 3.63 -21.25 -15.29
N SER A 954 2.92 -20.21 -14.87
CA SER A 954 3.19 -18.83 -15.25
C SER A 954 3.44 -17.97 -14.02
N PHE A 955 4.20 -16.90 -14.19
CA PHE A 955 4.57 -16.00 -13.10
C PHE A 955 4.65 -14.54 -13.49
N GLU A 956 4.61 -13.72 -12.45
CA GLU A 956 4.96 -12.30 -12.44
C GLU A 956 6.15 -12.09 -11.51
N LEU A 957 7.23 -11.50 -12.01
CA LEU A 957 8.40 -11.07 -11.25
C LEU A 957 8.39 -9.54 -11.14
N GLN A 958 8.25 -9.05 -9.92
CA GLN A 958 8.31 -7.64 -9.54
C GLN A 958 9.63 -7.34 -8.84
N VAL A 959 10.27 -6.22 -9.20
CA VAL A 959 11.47 -5.71 -8.55
C VAL A 959 11.23 -4.26 -8.14
N ASP A 960 11.25 -4.01 -6.82
CA ASP A 960 11.01 -2.71 -6.22
C ASP A 960 12.32 -2.08 -5.71
N CYS A 961 12.48 -0.77 -5.86
CA CYS A 961 13.62 -0.01 -5.34
C CYS A 961 13.26 1.47 -5.08
N ASP A 962 14.07 2.16 -4.27
CA ASP A 962 14.07 3.63 -4.13
C ASP A 962 14.47 4.35 -5.44
N PHE A 963 14.99 3.63 -6.44
CA PHE A 963 15.64 4.17 -7.64
C PHE A 963 15.16 3.45 -8.91
N PRO A 964 15.20 4.09 -10.09
CA PRO A 964 14.81 3.45 -11.33
C PRO A 964 15.78 2.33 -11.72
N LEU A 965 15.23 1.12 -11.90
CA LEU A 965 15.96 -0.07 -12.33
C LEU A 965 15.58 -0.46 -13.75
N LEU A 966 16.46 -1.20 -14.42
CA LEU A 966 16.12 -2.07 -15.54
C LEU A 966 16.14 -3.52 -15.06
N VAL A 967 15.22 -4.31 -15.60
CA VAL A 967 15.09 -5.74 -15.36
C VAL A 967 14.91 -6.39 -16.72
N ASP A 968 16.00 -6.93 -17.26
CA ASP A 968 16.03 -7.50 -18.60
C ASP A 968 16.07 -9.03 -18.46
N GLU A 969 15.20 -9.77 -19.15
CA GLU A 969 15.36 -11.22 -19.23
C GLU A 969 16.63 -11.51 -20.04
N LEU A 970 17.51 -12.36 -19.52
CA LEU A 970 18.69 -12.79 -20.26
C LEU A 970 18.23 -13.58 -21.49
N PRO A 971 18.61 -13.16 -22.71
CA PRO A 971 18.18 -13.87 -23.90
C PRO A 971 18.68 -15.32 -23.87
N LYS A 972 17.76 -16.27 -24.06
CA LYS A 972 18.09 -17.60 -24.65
C LYS A 972 18.34 -17.44 -26.17
N GLY A 973 18.85 -16.28 -26.58
CA GLY A 973 18.33 -15.55 -27.74
C GLY A 973 18.50 -16.33 -29.03
N ALA A 974 17.40 -16.58 -29.76
CA ALA A 974 17.38 -17.20 -31.08
C ALA A 974 18.38 -18.37 -31.23
N GLY A 975 18.32 -19.32 -30.28
CA GLY A 975 19.18 -20.50 -30.30
C GLY A 975 20.68 -20.23 -30.10
N ALA A 976 21.11 -19.06 -29.63
CA ALA A 976 22.53 -18.70 -29.50
C ALA A 976 23.21 -19.24 -28.22
N VAL A 977 22.47 -19.65 -27.18
CA VAL A 977 23.03 -20.32 -25.99
C VAL A 977 22.04 -21.35 -25.44
N GLN A 978 22.51 -22.58 -25.22
CA GLN A 978 21.78 -23.64 -24.52
C GLN A 978 22.66 -24.25 -23.43
N SER A 979 22.07 -24.69 -22.32
CA SER A 979 22.79 -25.31 -21.22
C SER A 979 22.01 -26.50 -20.70
N MET A 980 22.67 -27.66 -20.65
CA MET A 980 22.11 -28.92 -20.19
C MET A 980 22.88 -29.43 -18.98
N PRO A 981 22.19 -29.88 -17.91
CA PRO A 981 22.82 -30.63 -16.84
C PRO A 981 23.28 -32.01 -17.34
N GLY A 982 24.27 -32.59 -16.68
CA GLY A 982 24.70 -33.97 -16.88
C GLY A 982 25.36 -34.54 -15.64
N GLU A 983 25.55 -35.86 -15.60
CA GLU A 983 26.14 -36.54 -14.45
C GLU A 983 27.04 -37.71 -14.88
N TRP A 984 28.24 -37.76 -14.30
CA TRP A 984 29.11 -38.93 -14.35
C TRP A 984 28.64 -39.92 -13.28
N THR A 985 27.86 -40.92 -13.68
CA THR A 985 27.38 -42.01 -12.81
C THR A 985 28.34 -43.20 -12.83
N SER A 986 28.12 -44.21 -11.98
CA SER A 986 28.93 -45.44 -12.00
C SER A 986 28.92 -46.15 -13.35
N ALA A 987 27.81 -46.06 -14.11
CA ALA A 987 27.69 -46.58 -15.46
C ALA A 987 28.16 -45.61 -16.56
N LYS A 988 28.29 -44.31 -16.24
CA LYS A 988 28.65 -43.24 -17.20
C LYS A 988 29.91 -42.46 -16.77
N SER A 989 30.93 -43.13 -16.23
CA SER A 989 32.21 -42.51 -15.82
C SER A 989 33.42 -43.33 -16.29
N GLY A 990 33.52 -43.52 -17.61
CA GLY A 990 34.55 -44.36 -18.25
C GLY A 990 35.96 -43.78 -18.32
N GLY A 991 36.18 -42.56 -17.81
CA GLY A 991 37.49 -41.87 -17.86
C GLY A 991 37.82 -41.30 -19.25
N CYS A 992 39.07 -40.89 -19.43
CA CYS A 992 39.57 -40.40 -20.72
C CYS A 992 39.90 -41.56 -21.68
N HIS A 993 40.24 -41.24 -22.93
CA HIS A 993 40.55 -42.21 -24.00
C HIS A 993 41.65 -43.24 -23.70
N LEU A 994 42.43 -43.07 -22.62
CA LEU A 994 43.42 -44.05 -22.14
C LEU A 994 42.78 -45.26 -21.46
N HIS A 995 41.48 -45.19 -21.14
CA HIS A 995 40.70 -46.26 -20.50
C HIS A 995 39.71 -46.87 -21.50
N PRO A 996 39.53 -48.20 -21.53
CA PRO A 996 38.68 -48.87 -22.54
C PRO A 996 37.21 -48.42 -22.46
N ASP A 997 36.74 -48.10 -21.25
CA ASP A 997 35.36 -47.73 -20.96
C ASP A 997 34.99 -46.29 -21.34
N TRP A 998 35.92 -45.47 -21.88
CA TRP A 998 35.69 -44.04 -22.15
C TRP A 998 34.45 -43.74 -23.03
N ARG A 999 34.01 -44.71 -23.84
CA ARG A 999 32.81 -44.62 -24.69
C ARG A 999 31.49 -44.70 -23.92
N GLN A 1000 31.53 -45.07 -22.64
CA GLN A 1000 30.39 -45.12 -21.71
C GLN A 1000 30.08 -43.74 -21.09
N ASN A 1001 30.99 -42.75 -21.20
CA ASN A 1001 30.74 -41.39 -20.71
C ASN A 1001 29.49 -40.76 -21.38
N PRO A 1002 28.86 -39.76 -20.74
CA PRO A 1002 27.64 -39.12 -21.26
C PRO A 1002 27.86 -38.48 -22.63
N LYS A 1003 26.84 -38.49 -23.47
CA LYS A 1003 26.91 -37.93 -24.83
C LYS A 1003 25.83 -36.87 -25.01
N PHE A 1004 26.22 -35.78 -25.67
CA PHE A 1004 25.33 -34.69 -26.05
C PHE A 1004 25.45 -34.46 -27.55
N TYR A 1005 24.31 -34.37 -28.23
CA TYR A 1005 24.24 -34.22 -29.68
C TYR A 1005 23.97 -32.76 -30.01
N LEU A 1006 24.89 -32.14 -30.73
CA LEU A 1006 24.84 -30.77 -31.20
C LEU A 1006 24.53 -30.76 -32.70
N GLN A 1007 23.36 -30.25 -33.06
CA GLN A 1007 22.92 -30.09 -34.44
C GLN A 1007 22.73 -28.61 -34.76
N ILE A 1008 23.51 -28.08 -35.70
CA ILE A 1008 23.45 -26.66 -36.09
C ILE A 1008 22.33 -26.49 -37.12
N GLN A 1009 21.45 -25.50 -36.89
CA GLN A 1009 20.32 -25.17 -37.76
C GLN A 1009 20.71 -24.02 -38.69
N GLY A 1010 21.31 -24.39 -39.82
CA GLY A 1010 21.78 -23.43 -40.82
C GLY A 1010 22.52 -24.11 -41.97
N VAL A 1011 23.08 -23.30 -42.88
CA VAL A 1011 23.90 -23.78 -44.02
C VAL A 1011 25.31 -23.20 -44.04
N ARG A 1012 25.60 -22.22 -43.18
CA ARG A 1012 26.91 -21.56 -43.07
C ARG A 1012 27.82 -22.29 -42.05
N PRO A 1013 29.14 -22.09 -42.12
CA PRO A 1013 30.02 -22.28 -40.98
C PRO A 1013 29.64 -21.31 -39.85
N THR A 1014 29.64 -21.84 -38.63
CA THR A 1014 29.04 -21.23 -37.44
C THR A 1014 30.09 -21.24 -36.32
N LYS A 1015 30.26 -20.12 -35.62
CA LYS A 1015 31.20 -20.00 -34.51
C LYS A 1015 30.58 -20.62 -33.25
N VAL A 1016 31.26 -21.61 -32.68
CA VAL A 1016 30.73 -22.38 -31.54
C VAL A 1016 31.70 -22.32 -30.36
N ARG A 1017 31.17 -22.03 -29.18
CA ARG A 1017 31.88 -22.11 -27.91
C ARG A 1017 31.19 -23.13 -27.01
N ILE A 1018 31.89 -24.23 -26.71
CA ILE A 1018 31.42 -25.27 -25.80
C ILE A 1018 32.12 -25.07 -24.46
N THR A 1019 31.38 -25.06 -23.35
CA THR A 1019 31.91 -24.89 -22.00
C THR A 1019 31.33 -25.96 -21.06
N LEU A 1020 32.21 -26.81 -20.54
CA LEU A 1020 31.89 -27.82 -19.53
C LEU A 1020 32.22 -27.25 -18.14
N THR A 1021 31.24 -27.23 -17.23
CA THR A 1021 31.37 -26.65 -15.88
C THR A 1021 30.91 -27.63 -14.80
N ARG A 1022 31.53 -27.63 -13.62
CA ARG A 1022 31.14 -28.44 -12.44
C ARG A 1022 31.17 -27.63 -11.15
N SER A 1023 30.51 -28.10 -10.09
CA SER A 1023 30.49 -27.38 -8.80
C SER A 1023 31.89 -27.27 -8.18
N GLU A 1024 32.37 -26.04 -7.97
CA GLU A 1024 33.60 -25.80 -7.21
C GLU A 1024 33.47 -26.36 -5.78
N ARG A 1025 32.29 -26.29 -5.16
CA ARG A 1025 32.08 -26.76 -3.79
C ARG A 1025 32.43 -28.25 -3.64
N GLU A 1026 31.88 -29.07 -4.52
CA GLU A 1026 31.99 -30.52 -4.46
C GLU A 1026 33.39 -31.01 -4.89
N TRP A 1027 33.98 -30.34 -5.87
CA TRP A 1027 35.21 -30.80 -6.52
C TRP A 1027 36.49 -30.19 -5.97
N LYS A 1028 36.48 -29.04 -5.30
CA LYS A 1028 37.71 -28.37 -4.79
C LYS A 1028 38.57 -29.26 -3.91
N SER A 1029 37.96 -29.93 -2.92
CA SER A 1029 38.68 -30.88 -2.04
C SER A 1029 39.12 -32.17 -2.78
N ARG A 1030 38.43 -32.55 -3.87
CA ARG A 1030 38.79 -33.71 -4.68
C ARG A 1030 40.00 -33.38 -5.57
N CYS A 1031 39.97 -32.23 -6.25
CA CYS A 1031 41.07 -31.73 -7.09
C CYS A 1031 42.34 -31.39 -6.30
N GLN A 1032 42.20 -31.03 -5.02
CA GLN A 1032 43.36 -30.84 -4.11
C GLN A 1032 43.99 -32.16 -3.65
N ARG A 1033 43.19 -33.23 -3.48
CA ARG A 1033 43.68 -34.56 -3.06
C ARG A 1033 44.27 -35.34 -4.23
N ASP A 1034 43.64 -35.23 -5.38
CA ASP A 1034 44.05 -35.87 -6.62
C ASP A 1034 43.78 -34.91 -7.78
N SER A 1035 44.81 -34.16 -8.17
CA SER A 1035 44.69 -33.19 -9.25
C SER A 1035 44.63 -33.84 -10.63
N VAL A 1036 45.18 -35.04 -10.80
CA VAL A 1036 45.32 -35.69 -12.12
C VAL A 1036 44.07 -36.52 -12.45
N GLY A 1037 43.67 -37.44 -11.59
CA GLY A 1037 42.51 -38.30 -11.83
C GLY A 1037 41.19 -37.52 -11.90
N THR A 1038 41.12 -36.36 -11.23
CA THR A 1038 39.93 -35.49 -11.25
C THR A 1038 39.96 -34.40 -12.32
N MET A 1039 40.93 -34.35 -13.24
CA MET A 1039 40.88 -33.41 -14.36
C MET A 1039 39.64 -33.65 -15.22
N ILE A 1040 39.08 -32.58 -15.80
CA ILE A 1040 37.96 -32.64 -16.72
C ILE A 1040 38.35 -32.15 -18.10
N GLY A 1041 37.75 -32.78 -19.11
CA GLY A 1041 37.85 -32.41 -20.52
C GLY A 1041 36.63 -32.94 -21.27
N PHE A 1042 36.47 -32.55 -22.52
CA PHE A 1042 35.48 -33.17 -23.40
C PHE A 1042 36.05 -33.45 -24.78
N TYR A 1043 35.54 -34.50 -25.41
CA TYR A 1043 35.76 -34.81 -26.82
C TYR A 1043 34.66 -34.16 -27.66
N LEU A 1044 35.00 -33.72 -28.87
CA LEU A 1044 34.07 -33.30 -29.91
C LEU A 1044 34.28 -34.17 -31.14
N LEU A 1045 33.24 -34.90 -31.52
CA LEU A 1045 33.24 -35.88 -32.60
C LEU A 1045 32.15 -35.52 -33.63
N ARG A 1046 32.25 -36.03 -34.85
CA ARG A 1046 31.23 -35.84 -35.90
C ARG A 1046 30.28 -37.04 -35.89
N GLY A 1047 28.97 -36.81 -35.87
CA GLY A 1047 27.99 -37.89 -35.95
C GLY A 1047 27.88 -38.43 -37.38
N GLY A 1048 27.87 -39.76 -37.51
CA GLY A 1048 27.78 -40.45 -38.81
C GLY A 1048 28.31 -41.89 -38.83
N SER A 1049 29.20 -42.25 -37.91
CA SER A 1049 29.68 -43.64 -37.74
C SER A 1049 28.98 -44.34 -36.58
N SER A 1050 28.58 -45.60 -36.77
CA SER A 1050 27.99 -46.47 -35.71
C SER A 1050 28.99 -46.91 -34.64
N LYS A 1051 30.23 -46.42 -34.72
CA LYS A 1051 31.29 -46.60 -33.71
C LYS A 1051 31.91 -45.23 -33.42
N LEU A 1052 32.04 -44.90 -32.14
CA LEU A 1052 32.83 -43.76 -31.67
C LEU A 1052 34.32 -44.07 -31.88
N VAL A 1053 34.85 -43.62 -33.01
CA VAL A 1053 36.26 -43.80 -33.42
C VAL A 1053 36.93 -42.44 -33.44
N ARG A 1054 38.16 -42.37 -32.90
CA ARG A 1054 38.95 -41.12 -32.90
C ARG A 1054 39.51 -40.90 -34.31
N PRO A 1055 39.66 -39.67 -34.83
CA PRO A 1055 40.20 -39.44 -36.18
C PRO A 1055 41.59 -40.05 -36.44
N ALA A 1056 42.35 -40.36 -35.37
CA ALA A 1056 43.65 -41.02 -35.44
C ALA A 1056 43.61 -42.56 -35.53
N GLU A 1057 42.45 -43.20 -35.33
CA GLU A 1057 42.28 -44.66 -35.43
C GLU A 1057 41.80 -45.10 -36.83
N GLU A 1058 41.31 -44.17 -37.68
CA GLU A 1058 40.97 -44.44 -39.08
C GLU A 1058 42.14 -44.16 -40.01
N GLY A 1059 42.86 -45.21 -40.43
CA GLY A 1059 43.74 -45.17 -41.61
C GLY A 1059 42.97 -45.14 -42.95
N GLY A 1060 41.75 -44.58 -42.97
CA GLY A 1060 40.79 -44.67 -44.08
C GLY A 1060 40.38 -43.30 -44.62
N ALA A 1061 40.32 -43.17 -45.93
CA ALA A 1061 40.21 -41.90 -46.68
C ALA A 1061 38.87 -41.14 -46.58
N ASN A 1062 38.02 -41.42 -45.57
CA ASN A 1062 36.70 -40.80 -45.39
C ASN A 1062 36.53 -40.01 -44.07
N SER A 1063 37.54 -39.97 -43.20
CA SER A 1063 37.48 -39.13 -42.00
C SER A 1063 37.76 -37.66 -42.38
N ASN A 1064 36.77 -36.79 -42.15
CA ASN A 1064 36.87 -35.36 -42.46
C ASN A 1064 36.93 -34.59 -41.13
N PRO A 1065 38.15 -34.39 -40.57
CA PRO A 1065 38.34 -33.99 -39.17
C PRO A 1065 37.80 -32.58 -38.90
N ILE A 1066 37.50 -32.30 -37.63
CA ILE A 1066 37.25 -30.93 -37.17
C ILE A 1066 38.61 -30.23 -37.15
N VAL A 1067 38.71 -29.06 -37.80
CA VAL A 1067 39.97 -28.33 -37.99
C VAL A 1067 39.87 -26.95 -37.35
N ILE A 1068 40.86 -26.58 -36.57
CA ILE A 1068 41.04 -25.23 -36.01
C ILE A 1068 42.41 -24.73 -36.46
N ASN A 1069 42.46 -23.56 -37.10
CA ASN A 1069 43.71 -22.93 -37.57
C ASN A 1069 44.63 -23.88 -38.36
N GLY A 1070 44.03 -24.70 -39.24
CA GLY A 1070 44.73 -25.66 -40.10
C GLY A 1070 45.17 -26.97 -39.43
N ARG A 1071 44.85 -27.19 -38.15
CA ARG A 1071 45.19 -28.42 -37.41
C ARG A 1071 43.95 -29.22 -37.01
N PRO A 1072 43.97 -30.58 -37.08
CA PRO A 1072 42.92 -31.41 -36.52
C PRO A 1072 42.76 -31.17 -35.02
N TRP A 1073 41.52 -31.06 -34.55
CA TRP A 1073 41.18 -30.86 -33.15
C TRP A 1073 39.95 -31.68 -32.78
N SER A 1074 40.00 -32.44 -31.69
CA SER A 1074 38.90 -33.30 -31.23
C SER A 1074 38.66 -33.30 -29.73
N GLU A 1075 39.45 -32.55 -28.95
CA GLU A 1075 39.39 -32.56 -27.48
C GLU A 1075 39.96 -31.31 -26.84
N THR A 1076 39.43 -30.92 -25.69
CA THR A 1076 40.04 -29.92 -24.82
C THR A 1076 41.21 -30.50 -24.03
N ASP A 1077 42.13 -29.65 -23.61
CA ASP A 1077 43.07 -29.98 -22.53
C ASP A 1077 42.32 -30.46 -21.29
N PHE A 1078 42.79 -31.55 -20.68
CA PHE A 1078 42.25 -32.03 -19.42
C PHE A 1078 42.83 -31.18 -18.28
N VAL A 1079 41.96 -30.49 -17.55
CA VAL A 1079 42.37 -29.51 -16.53
C VAL A 1079 41.79 -29.82 -15.14
N PRO A 1080 42.55 -29.59 -14.04
CA PRO A 1080 42.08 -29.76 -12.66
C PRO A 1080 41.17 -28.62 -12.19
N LEU A 1081 40.40 -28.03 -13.11
CA LEU A 1081 39.61 -26.83 -12.89
C LEU A 1081 38.11 -27.16 -12.77
N HIS A 1082 37.31 -26.14 -12.50
CA HIS A 1082 35.85 -26.24 -12.38
C HIS A 1082 35.12 -25.86 -13.67
N ALA A 1083 35.84 -25.35 -14.67
CA ALA A 1083 35.36 -25.13 -16.02
C ALA A 1083 36.48 -25.40 -17.04
N VAL A 1084 36.10 -25.88 -18.22
CA VAL A 1084 36.95 -26.02 -19.42
C VAL A 1084 36.13 -25.62 -20.64
N SER A 1085 36.74 -25.00 -21.64
CA SER A 1085 36.05 -24.54 -22.86
C SER A 1085 36.77 -24.98 -24.12
N SER A 1086 36.03 -25.06 -25.24
CA SER A 1086 36.63 -25.14 -26.57
C SER A 1086 37.48 -23.91 -26.88
N PRO A 1087 38.42 -24.02 -27.83
CA PRO A 1087 39.15 -22.86 -28.35
C PRO A 1087 38.20 -21.75 -28.84
N PRO A 1088 38.60 -20.47 -28.74
CA PRO A 1088 37.76 -19.33 -29.11
C PRO A 1088 37.46 -19.24 -30.61
N ASP A 1089 38.23 -19.94 -31.45
CA ASP A 1089 38.13 -19.95 -32.91
C ASP A 1089 37.51 -21.25 -33.45
N LEU A 1090 36.84 -22.04 -32.60
CA LEU A 1090 36.11 -23.22 -33.04
C LEU A 1090 34.95 -22.81 -33.96
N VAL A 1091 35.03 -23.22 -35.22
CA VAL A 1091 33.98 -23.05 -36.22
C VAL A 1091 33.52 -24.43 -36.68
N LEU A 1092 32.21 -24.67 -36.62
CA LEU A 1092 31.60 -25.93 -37.02
C LEU A 1092 30.77 -25.74 -38.30
N SER A 1093 30.84 -26.74 -39.19
CA SER A 1093 30.07 -26.74 -40.44
C SER A 1093 28.70 -27.38 -40.23
N ALA A 1094 27.64 -26.65 -40.55
CA ALA A 1094 26.28 -27.17 -40.51
C ALA A 1094 26.00 -28.29 -41.54
N ALA A 1095 26.87 -28.49 -42.53
CA ALA A 1095 26.76 -29.58 -43.51
C ALA A 1095 27.14 -30.98 -42.97
N ALA A 1096 27.32 -31.13 -41.65
CA ALA A 1096 27.49 -32.44 -41.02
C ALA A 1096 26.14 -33.19 -40.96
N LYS A 1097 25.92 -34.11 -41.90
CA LYS A 1097 24.67 -34.90 -42.04
C LYS A 1097 24.21 -35.69 -40.79
N GLY A 1098 25.08 -35.89 -39.80
CA GLY A 1098 24.74 -36.50 -38.50
C GLY A 1098 25.10 -35.63 -37.28
N GLY A 1099 25.34 -34.33 -37.47
CA GLY A 1099 25.66 -33.40 -36.39
C GLY A 1099 27.03 -33.63 -35.74
N PHE A 1100 27.15 -33.22 -34.48
CA PHE A 1100 28.33 -33.38 -33.64
C PHE A 1100 27.97 -34.05 -32.32
N VAL A 1101 28.90 -34.83 -31.75
CA VAL A 1101 28.75 -35.48 -30.45
C VAL A 1101 29.79 -34.91 -29.49
N ILE A 1102 29.33 -34.31 -28.41
CA ILE A 1102 30.15 -33.84 -27.29
C ILE A 1102 30.15 -34.94 -26.23
N VAL A 1103 31.34 -35.36 -25.78
CA VAL A 1103 31.50 -36.39 -24.74
C VAL A 1103 32.25 -35.78 -23.55
N PRO A 1104 31.54 -35.27 -22.51
CA PRO A 1104 32.14 -34.80 -21.27
C PRO A 1104 32.76 -35.92 -20.45
N THR A 1105 34.01 -35.78 -20.04
CA THR A 1105 34.79 -36.85 -19.40
C THR A 1105 35.62 -36.36 -18.22
N THR A 1106 35.79 -37.23 -17.23
CA THR A 1106 36.87 -37.14 -16.25
C THR A 1106 38.12 -37.83 -16.79
N TYR A 1107 39.30 -37.50 -16.25
CA TYR A 1107 40.55 -38.12 -16.68
C TYR A 1107 40.64 -39.60 -16.30
N GLU A 1108 40.42 -39.91 -15.01
CA GLU A 1108 40.27 -41.29 -14.56
C GLU A 1108 38.79 -41.77 -14.57
N PRO A 1109 38.55 -43.08 -14.68
CA PRO A 1109 37.22 -43.68 -14.53
C PRO A 1109 36.72 -43.67 -13.09
N GLY A 1110 35.41 -43.88 -12.90
CA GLY A 1110 34.76 -43.96 -11.59
C GLY A 1110 34.67 -42.62 -10.83
N ARG A 1111 35.01 -41.49 -11.47
CA ARG A 1111 35.01 -40.16 -10.85
C ARG A 1111 33.61 -39.53 -10.90
N LEU A 1112 32.77 -39.90 -9.95
CA LEU A 1112 31.34 -39.55 -9.95
C LEU A 1112 31.05 -38.08 -9.63
N GLY A 1113 30.08 -37.48 -10.33
CA GLY A 1113 29.49 -36.19 -9.97
C GLY A 1113 28.84 -35.43 -11.12
N LYS A 1114 28.21 -34.31 -10.79
CA LYS A 1114 27.38 -33.51 -11.70
C LYS A 1114 28.16 -32.42 -12.42
N PHE A 1115 27.71 -32.09 -13.61
CA PHE A 1115 28.21 -31.01 -14.45
C PHE A 1115 27.08 -30.29 -15.20
N VAL A 1116 27.41 -29.17 -15.82
CA VAL A 1116 26.58 -28.43 -16.78
C VAL A 1116 27.41 -28.24 -18.04
N LEU A 1117 26.89 -28.70 -19.17
CA LEU A 1117 27.43 -28.44 -20.49
C LEU A 1117 26.67 -27.26 -21.09
N SER A 1118 27.39 -26.20 -21.45
CA SER A 1118 26.85 -25.05 -22.16
C SER A 1118 27.42 -25.00 -23.56
N VAL A 1119 26.58 -24.72 -24.55
CA VAL A 1119 26.97 -24.42 -25.92
C VAL A 1119 26.49 -23.03 -26.25
N GLN A 1120 27.38 -22.20 -26.77
CA GLN A 1120 27.10 -20.89 -27.33
C GLN A 1120 27.45 -20.90 -28.83
N CYS A 1121 26.66 -20.19 -29.62
CA CYS A 1121 26.62 -20.31 -31.07
C CYS A 1121 26.21 -18.96 -31.69
N ASP A 1122 26.69 -18.63 -32.88
CA ASP A 1122 26.27 -17.42 -33.63
C ASP A 1122 25.11 -17.69 -34.62
N THR A 1123 24.62 -18.92 -34.68
CA THR A 1123 23.39 -19.32 -35.40
C THR A 1123 22.53 -20.23 -34.51
N GLU A 1124 21.28 -20.48 -34.92
CA GLU A 1124 20.44 -21.48 -34.25
C GLU A 1124 21.07 -22.87 -34.24
N PHE A 1125 20.80 -23.63 -33.18
CA PHE A 1125 21.18 -25.03 -33.02
C PHE A 1125 20.22 -25.75 -32.07
N THR A 1126 20.30 -27.07 -32.02
CA THR A 1126 19.70 -27.90 -30.97
C THR A 1126 20.78 -28.71 -30.28
N LEU A 1127 20.73 -28.74 -28.95
CA LEU A 1127 21.53 -29.61 -28.09
C LEU A 1127 20.59 -30.58 -27.36
N THR A 1128 20.84 -31.88 -27.53
CA THR A 1128 20.14 -32.95 -26.79
C THR A 1128 21.16 -33.84 -26.08
N CYS A 1129 20.71 -34.74 -25.21
CA CYS A 1129 21.55 -35.77 -24.58
C CYS A 1129 21.01 -37.17 -24.87
N ASP A 1130 21.83 -38.21 -24.64
CA ASP A 1130 21.32 -39.59 -24.55
C ASP A 1130 20.13 -39.63 -23.57
N ALA A 1131 18.98 -40.16 -24.00
CA ALA A 1131 17.90 -40.51 -23.08
C ALA A 1131 18.37 -41.62 -22.13
N GLU A 1132 17.91 -41.60 -20.87
CA GLU A 1132 18.28 -42.62 -19.86
C GLU A 1132 17.51 -43.94 -20.02
#